data_AF-A0A6N6JQF0-F1
#
_entry.id   AF-A0A6N6JQF0-F1
#
_cell.length_a   1.000
_cell.length_b   1.000
_cell.length_c   1.000
_cell.angle_alpha   90.00
_cell.angle_beta   90.00
_cell.angle_gamma   90.00
#
_symmetry.space_group_name_H-M   'P 1'
#
loop_
_entity.id
_entity.type
_entity.pdbx_description
1 polymer ?
#
loop_
_entity_poly.entity_id
_entity_poly.type
_entity_poly.pdbx_seq_one_letter_code
_entity_poly.pdbx_strand_id
1 'polypeptide(L)'
;MSYGKAALMFLVATALAAVALQAPSQASVAEPAQATVPGLRQDRPKARLPQLLEGEQEAWAPEKPLDLSGPMPKDEDVAAAISKGIEHLLNSQEEDGSWNELLMGTMLSFVADYALDAVSLTSLCGMALRAHINYDKARIEAALTKAVDFVMGQVFRGKLPLRTWYANWRYTTGLQFLALEYQNTPDADRKATLQACARRMAGSLLKIQLTNGETPLLERANAARMSEAAAAYKLRGQLGLVLQLPTDGDYRGGALVKDMQINSPSHLAGVKAGDRIIECEGLRIENAVDFYLLETSFFCGQSVALKLKRDNKVESITCNIPLAWAAYLGMEVGGNKGDKPEITRFFDLSPAKAAGCAIGDIVTELGGAAIATPQDYYNQLYKLKIGEKVKIVLKRGEQTLSGELMATLAPDGDLGIYVANEDVSSDEGILVGASMVRPAHGPVVPGPGGAALGMKPGDRLTHVNWIPVSSADQLAGLEATIPAGIQVRVHYTRGGQKFEGFVVARAKLSPGSLGVVLDVVNAADPPRIKSLLAQGPGANGGLQPGDEIVSIAGINTPTHMFFWRVMAKFYAGETVEVQIKRGGKLLKGNFTLWKADKSFSDVEEGGWAYYPELGEATSFGTSAALLALYEASSVFGIKVPAQSIKAGENMVNAMRCLDPNIAGLETYAYRRGTLEKVPGLQGYVQDVRGCLGRNAICELAMFKAKRRTQQHLEKTLQAWVDLRGELDRVRSFPLTHLQELYNNAAYYWVFGHYYAVKAAREAGGKIYDKVNEVVVKALLLKREKDGTWLNHESFGKCCGTALALLAFGETKGAWRK
;
A
#
# COMPACT_ATOMS: atom_id res chain seq x y z
N MET A 1 37.68 30.17 -36.02
CA MET A 1 38.88 30.79 -35.41
C MET A 1 38.79 30.59 -33.90
N SER A 2 39.85 30.46 -33.10
CA SER A 2 41.24 30.01 -33.28
C SER A 2 41.89 30.11 -31.89
N TYR A 3 42.76 29.16 -31.50
CA TYR A 3 43.68 29.15 -30.33
C TYR A 3 43.95 30.51 -29.63
N GLY A 4 44.06 30.67 -28.31
CA GLY A 4 44.41 29.72 -27.25
C GLY A 4 45.53 30.28 -26.34
N LYS A 5 45.38 30.13 -25.01
CA LYS A 5 46.39 30.16 -23.91
C LYS A 5 47.16 31.46 -23.53
N ALA A 6 47.22 31.65 -22.20
CA ALA A 6 48.29 32.23 -21.33
C ALA A 6 48.75 33.70 -21.56
N ALA A 7 48.80 34.63 -20.58
CA ALA A 7 49.10 34.64 -19.12
C ALA A 7 50.55 35.06 -18.77
N LEU A 8 50.80 35.38 -17.47
CA LEU A 8 51.93 36.15 -16.89
C LEU A 8 51.77 37.68 -17.10
N MET A 9 52.21 38.61 -16.23
CA MET A 9 52.86 38.60 -14.89
C MET A 9 52.61 40.01 -14.26
N PHE A 10 52.71 40.31 -12.95
CA PHE A 10 52.95 39.53 -11.71
C PHE A 10 52.19 40.26 -10.54
N LEU A 11 52.52 40.33 -9.23
CA LEU A 11 53.71 39.98 -8.41
C LEU A 11 53.33 39.13 -7.16
N VAL A 12 54.08 39.22 -6.04
CA VAL A 12 54.22 38.15 -5.02
C VAL A 12 54.39 38.68 -3.58
N ALA A 13 53.80 38.00 -2.57
CA ALA A 13 54.25 38.00 -1.17
C ALA A 13 53.89 36.70 -0.39
N THR A 14 54.91 35.85 -0.14
CA THR A 14 55.15 34.95 1.04
C THR A 14 53.95 34.21 1.71
N ALA A 15 53.80 32.88 1.74
CA ALA A 15 54.66 31.68 1.61
C ALA A 15 55.31 31.12 2.89
N LEU A 16 55.03 29.83 3.18
CA LEU A 16 55.84 28.87 3.94
C LEU A 16 55.41 27.44 3.51
N ALA A 17 56.36 26.51 3.29
CA ALA A 17 56.09 25.20 2.68
C ALA A 17 57.21 24.16 2.92
N ALA A 18 56.88 22.85 2.91
CA ALA A 18 57.78 21.70 2.72
C ALA A 18 57.00 20.35 2.77
N VAL A 19 57.38 19.23 2.13
CA VAL A 19 58.07 19.05 0.83
C VAL A 19 57.89 17.60 0.29
N ALA A 20 57.66 17.46 -1.03
CA ALA A 20 58.00 16.36 -1.96
C ALA A 20 57.48 14.90 -1.79
N LEU A 21 57.67 14.13 -2.87
CA LEU A 21 57.39 12.69 -3.03
C LEU A 21 58.69 11.91 -3.33
N GLN A 22 58.82 10.67 -2.86
CA GLN A 22 58.96 9.43 -3.68
C GLN A 22 59.31 8.19 -2.80
N ALA A 23 59.13 6.99 -3.36
CA ALA A 23 59.33 5.66 -2.73
C ALA A 23 60.63 5.00 -3.27
N PRO A 24 61.00 3.72 -3.02
CA PRO A 24 60.32 2.66 -2.24
C PRO A 24 61.23 1.75 -1.35
N SER A 25 60.62 0.85 -0.57
CA SER A 25 61.13 -0.52 -0.33
C SER A 25 60.02 -1.45 0.22
N GLN A 26 60.24 -2.77 0.18
CA GLN A 26 59.33 -3.79 0.75
C GLN A 26 59.85 -4.30 2.10
N ALA A 27 58.98 -4.38 3.11
CA ALA A 27 59.12 -5.26 4.27
C ALA A 27 57.74 -5.54 4.89
N SER A 28 57.51 -6.76 5.36
CA SER A 28 56.20 -7.25 5.82
C SER A 28 56.08 -7.32 7.35
N VAL A 29 54.96 -6.83 7.92
CA VAL A 29 54.42 -7.28 9.22
C VAL A 29 52.89 -7.35 9.12
N ALA A 30 52.30 -8.36 9.77
CA ALA A 30 50.92 -8.85 9.63
C ALA A 30 49.75 -7.83 9.74
N GLU A 31 48.65 -8.15 9.06
CA GLU A 31 47.32 -7.61 9.35
C GLU A 31 46.77 -8.13 10.71
N PRO A 32 45.98 -7.34 11.45
CA PRO A 32 45.10 -7.88 12.49
C PRO A 32 43.93 -8.63 11.82
N ALA A 33 43.68 -9.87 12.25
CA ALA A 33 42.73 -10.75 11.59
C ALA A 33 41.30 -10.17 11.54
N GLN A 34 40.73 -10.09 10.33
CA GLN A 34 39.31 -9.79 10.17
C GLN A 34 38.47 -10.96 10.71
N ALA A 35 37.52 -10.66 11.60
CA ALA A 35 36.51 -11.63 12.00
C ALA A 35 35.59 -11.92 10.80
N THR A 36 35.68 -13.13 10.25
CA THR A 36 34.92 -13.55 9.07
C THR A 36 33.45 -13.70 9.40
N VAL A 37 32.62 -12.82 8.85
CA VAL A 37 31.16 -13.00 8.76
C VAL A 37 30.86 -13.65 7.40
N PRO A 38 30.41 -14.91 7.35
CA PRO A 38 30.01 -15.54 6.09
C PRO A 38 28.70 -14.93 5.55
N GLY A 39 28.52 -14.93 4.23
CA GLY A 39 27.16 -14.92 3.64
C GLY A 39 26.60 -13.60 3.08
N LEU A 40 27.37 -12.52 2.93
CA LEU A 40 26.93 -11.35 2.14
C LEU A 40 27.75 -11.19 0.86
N ARG A 41 27.13 -11.49 -0.29
CA ARG A 41 27.66 -11.27 -1.65
C ARG A 41 28.18 -9.84 -1.81
N GLN A 42 29.47 -9.70 -2.11
CA GLN A 42 30.13 -8.41 -2.40
C GLN A 42 29.97 -7.98 -3.87
N ASP A 43 29.53 -8.92 -4.71
CA ASP A 43 29.26 -8.85 -6.14
C ASP A 43 27.99 -8.02 -6.49
N ARG A 44 27.81 -6.87 -5.83
CA ARG A 44 26.80 -5.88 -6.22
C ARG A 44 27.34 -4.98 -7.36
N PRO A 45 26.71 -4.91 -8.54
CA PRO A 45 27.10 -3.94 -9.56
C PRO A 45 26.86 -2.50 -9.06
N LYS A 46 27.81 -1.60 -9.33
CA LYS A 46 27.64 -0.16 -9.04
C LYS A 46 26.46 0.38 -9.83
N ALA A 47 25.44 0.89 -9.12
CA ALA A 47 24.23 1.43 -9.73
C ALA A 47 24.55 2.62 -10.65
N ARG A 48 24.18 2.52 -11.94
CA ARG A 48 24.37 3.58 -12.95
C ARG A 48 23.32 4.70 -12.92
N LEU A 49 22.51 4.77 -11.86
CA LEU A 49 21.28 5.57 -11.81
C LEU A 49 21.39 7.03 -12.31
N PRO A 50 22.43 7.82 -11.96
CA PRO A 50 22.53 9.21 -12.41
C PRO A 50 22.76 9.41 -13.92
N GLN A 51 23.08 8.34 -14.68
CA GLN A 51 23.49 8.45 -16.08
C GLN A 51 22.37 8.11 -17.08
N LEU A 52 21.33 7.38 -16.66
CA LEU A 52 20.20 7.02 -17.54
C LEU A 52 19.22 8.18 -17.77
N LEU A 53 19.00 9.02 -16.74
CA LEU A 53 17.87 9.96 -16.69
C LEU A 53 18.00 11.20 -17.58
N GLU A 54 19.22 11.56 -18.01
CA GLU A 54 19.49 12.79 -18.78
C GLU A 54 20.03 12.52 -20.20
N GLY A 55 20.02 11.25 -20.67
CA GLY A 55 20.60 10.91 -21.98
C GLY A 55 19.96 9.75 -22.76
N GLU A 56 19.40 8.72 -22.11
CA GLU A 56 18.90 7.55 -22.85
C GLU A 56 17.54 7.77 -23.51
N GLN A 57 16.75 8.75 -23.05
CA GLN A 57 15.49 9.13 -23.69
C GLN A 57 15.68 9.78 -25.08
N GLU A 58 16.86 10.33 -25.37
CA GLU A 58 17.21 10.85 -26.72
C GLU A 58 17.69 9.76 -27.68
N ALA A 59 17.94 8.54 -27.18
CA ALA A 59 18.56 7.45 -27.95
C ALA A 59 17.63 6.26 -28.25
N TRP A 60 16.60 6.00 -27.42
CA TRP A 60 15.63 4.94 -27.68
C TRP A 60 14.59 5.39 -28.72
N ALA A 61 14.28 4.52 -29.69
CA ALA A 61 13.27 4.76 -30.71
C ALA A 61 12.31 3.56 -30.85
N PRO A 62 11.03 3.78 -31.22
CA PRO A 62 10.06 2.72 -31.46
C PRO A 62 10.59 1.60 -32.34
N GLU A 63 10.57 0.38 -31.80
CA GLU A 63 10.98 -0.80 -32.54
C GLU A 63 9.99 -1.12 -33.68
N LYS A 64 10.45 -1.85 -34.69
CA LYS A 64 9.54 -2.44 -35.70
C LYS A 64 8.70 -3.56 -35.06
N PRO A 65 7.43 -3.76 -35.49
CA PRO A 65 6.66 -4.96 -35.15
C PRO A 65 7.44 -6.26 -35.43
N LEU A 66 7.18 -7.33 -34.69
CA LEU A 66 7.89 -8.59 -34.93
C LEU A 66 7.39 -9.27 -36.21
N ASP A 67 8.33 -9.61 -37.10
CA ASP A 67 8.03 -10.42 -38.27
C ASP A 67 7.79 -11.88 -37.84
N LEU A 68 6.52 -12.30 -37.89
CA LEU A 68 6.09 -13.66 -37.58
C LEU A 68 5.70 -14.44 -38.85
N SER A 69 6.04 -13.98 -40.06
CA SER A 69 5.63 -14.61 -41.32
C SER A 69 6.38 -15.89 -41.68
N GLY A 70 7.49 -16.17 -41.01
CA GLY A 70 8.26 -17.41 -41.18
C GLY A 70 7.49 -18.68 -40.77
N PRO A 71 8.06 -19.88 -40.97
CA PRO A 71 7.43 -21.12 -40.52
C PRO A 71 7.30 -21.18 -38.98
N MET A 72 6.53 -22.13 -38.47
CA MET A 72 6.59 -22.46 -37.04
C MET A 72 8.00 -22.91 -36.65
N PRO A 73 8.52 -22.49 -35.48
CA PRO A 73 9.78 -23.01 -34.93
C PRO A 73 9.72 -24.52 -34.71
N LYS A 74 10.87 -25.21 -34.74
CA LYS A 74 10.91 -26.64 -34.42
C LYS A 74 10.59 -26.87 -32.95
N ASP A 75 10.02 -28.04 -32.64
CA ASP A 75 9.77 -28.43 -31.25
C ASP A 75 11.05 -28.43 -30.40
N GLU A 76 12.19 -28.80 -30.99
CA GLU A 76 13.53 -28.76 -30.37
C GLU A 76 13.95 -27.34 -29.96
N ASP A 77 13.73 -26.34 -30.82
CA ASP A 77 14.09 -24.94 -30.57
C ASP A 77 13.23 -24.32 -29.47
N VAL A 78 11.94 -24.70 -29.40
CA VAL A 78 11.02 -24.27 -28.34
C VAL A 78 11.35 -24.95 -27.02
N ALA A 79 11.58 -26.26 -27.02
CA ALA A 79 11.98 -27.01 -25.83
C ALA A 79 13.29 -26.48 -25.24
N ALA A 80 14.32 -26.26 -26.07
CA ALA A 80 15.60 -25.71 -25.63
C ALA A 80 15.48 -24.28 -25.06
N ALA A 81 14.50 -23.48 -25.51
CA ALA A 81 14.19 -22.18 -24.92
C ALA A 81 13.52 -22.32 -23.54
N ILE A 82 12.53 -23.21 -23.43
CA ILE A 82 11.82 -23.51 -22.18
C ILE A 82 12.79 -24.01 -21.12
N SER A 83 13.66 -24.98 -21.45
CA SER A 83 14.68 -25.51 -20.54
C SER A 83 15.60 -24.43 -19.97
N LYS A 84 16.05 -23.47 -20.78
CA LYS A 84 16.88 -22.35 -20.31
C LYS A 84 16.14 -21.42 -19.35
N GLY A 85 14.84 -21.17 -19.59
CA GLY A 85 14.01 -20.42 -18.66
C GLY A 85 13.84 -21.15 -17.32
N ILE A 86 13.59 -22.45 -17.36
CA ILE A 86 13.44 -23.30 -16.17
C ILE A 86 14.75 -23.33 -15.37
N GLU A 87 15.89 -23.54 -16.03
CA GLU A 87 17.21 -23.46 -15.40
C GLU A 87 17.47 -22.09 -14.79
N HIS A 88 17.14 -20.99 -15.46
CA HIS A 88 17.31 -19.66 -14.86
C HIS A 88 16.51 -19.55 -13.55
N LEU A 89 15.24 -19.96 -13.50
CA LEU A 89 14.47 -19.95 -12.27
C LEU A 89 15.06 -20.89 -11.21
N LEU A 90 15.34 -22.15 -11.54
CA LEU A 90 15.89 -23.15 -10.60
C LEU A 90 17.30 -22.83 -10.07
N ASN A 91 18.07 -22.00 -10.77
CA ASN A 91 19.38 -21.51 -10.33
C ASN A 91 19.31 -20.12 -9.65
N SER A 92 18.13 -19.49 -9.60
CA SER A 92 17.92 -18.16 -8.99
C SER A 92 16.92 -18.18 -7.81
N GLN A 93 16.58 -19.36 -7.30
CA GLN A 93 15.79 -19.49 -6.06
C GLN A 93 16.70 -19.25 -4.86
N GLU A 94 16.24 -18.41 -3.93
CA GLU A 94 16.93 -18.17 -2.65
C GLU A 94 16.79 -19.36 -1.70
N GLU A 95 17.63 -19.43 -0.66
CA GLU A 95 17.65 -20.56 0.28
C GLU A 95 16.29 -20.78 0.97
N ASP A 96 15.57 -19.69 1.26
CA ASP A 96 14.25 -19.66 1.91
C ASP A 96 13.07 -20.06 0.99
N GLY A 97 13.33 -20.27 -0.30
CA GLY A 97 12.33 -20.67 -1.30
C GLY A 97 11.79 -19.54 -2.18
N SER A 98 12.17 -18.29 -1.92
CA SER A 98 11.70 -17.14 -2.67
C SER A 98 12.48 -16.87 -3.97
N TRP A 99 11.98 -15.95 -4.78
CA TRP A 99 12.71 -15.30 -5.87
C TRP A 99 12.73 -13.78 -5.63
N ASN A 100 13.66 -13.29 -4.80
CA ASN A 100 13.71 -11.89 -4.38
C ASN A 100 14.66 -11.05 -5.26
N GLU A 101 14.19 -10.65 -6.43
CA GLU A 101 14.90 -9.73 -7.33
C GLU A 101 15.02 -8.31 -6.72
N LEU A 102 16.23 -7.96 -6.25
CA LEU A 102 16.57 -6.63 -5.71
C LEU A 102 16.55 -5.58 -6.84
N LEU A 103 15.43 -4.86 -7.00
CA LEU A 103 15.24 -3.94 -8.13
C LEU A 103 16.32 -2.86 -8.22
N MET A 104 17.06 -2.87 -9.33
CA MET A 104 17.85 -1.74 -9.79
C MET A 104 16.90 -0.76 -10.51
N GLY A 105 16.32 0.16 -9.74
CA GLY A 105 15.09 0.86 -10.14
C GLY A 105 15.23 2.13 -10.99
N THR A 106 14.08 2.66 -11.39
CA THR A 106 13.86 3.98 -12.00
C THR A 106 12.45 4.49 -11.68
N MET A 107 12.32 5.77 -11.36
CA MET A 107 11.11 6.63 -11.26
C MET A 107 9.80 6.15 -10.59
N LEU A 108 9.65 4.93 -10.04
CA LEU A 108 8.51 4.57 -9.17
C LEU A 108 8.76 4.87 -7.68
N SER A 109 8.93 6.17 -7.41
CA SER A 109 8.91 6.84 -6.10
C SER A 109 10.11 6.66 -5.16
N PHE A 110 10.30 7.67 -4.30
CA PHE A 110 11.19 7.63 -3.12
C PHE A 110 10.45 7.07 -1.87
N VAL A 111 9.46 6.21 -2.07
CA VAL A 111 8.73 5.48 -1.01
C VAL A 111 8.76 3.99 -1.35
N ALA A 112 9.98 3.48 -1.53
CA ALA A 112 10.24 2.19 -2.17
C ALA A 112 10.49 1.09 -1.14
N ASP A 113 9.44 0.58 -0.49
CA ASP A 113 9.47 -0.73 0.17
C ASP A 113 9.23 -1.88 -0.84
N TYR A 114 10.14 -1.86 -1.83
CA TYR A 114 10.65 -2.90 -2.71
C TYR A 114 9.72 -3.75 -3.59
N ALA A 115 10.13 -3.76 -4.87
CA ALA A 115 9.98 -4.85 -5.83
C ALA A 115 8.59 -5.14 -6.42
N LEU A 116 8.58 -6.01 -7.43
CA LEU A 116 7.45 -6.89 -7.62
C LEU A 116 7.36 -7.74 -6.35
N ASP A 117 6.22 -7.64 -5.69
CA ASP A 117 5.92 -8.31 -4.44
C ASP A 117 6.52 -9.73 -4.32
N ALA A 118 7.28 -9.99 -3.25
CA ALA A 118 8.02 -11.24 -3.06
C ALA A 118 7.14 -12.49 -3.10
N VAL A 119 5.92 -12.42 -2.54
CA VAL A 119 4.93 -13.50 -2.61
C VAL A 119 4.41 -13.65 -4.05
N SER A 120 4.15 -12.54 -4.75
CA SER A 120 3.70 -12.57 -6.14
C SER A 120 4.75 -13.12 -7.11
N LEU A 121 6.01 -12.67 -7.02
CA LEU A 121 7.09 -13.18 -7.86
C LEU A 121 7.39 -14.65 -7.57
N THR A 122 7.47 -15.04 -6.30
CA THR A 122 7.63 -16.46 -5.90
C THR A 122 6.46 -17.32 -6.41
N SER A 123 5.23 -16.78 -6.38
CA SER A 123 4.04 -17.48 -6.92
C SER A 123 4.09 -17.60 -8.43
N LEU A 124 4.50 -16.57 -9.17
CA LEU A 124 4.67 -16.63 -10.62
C LEU A 124 5.75 -17.64 -11.02
N CYS A 125 6.90 -17.64 -10.34
CA CYS A 125 7.96 -18.63 -10.54
C CYS A 125 7.48 -20.05 -10.22
N GLY A 126 6.74 -20.24 -9.13
CA GLY A 126 6.14 -21.52 -8.75
C GLY A 126 5.13 -22.03 -9.79
N MET A 127 4.18 -21.20 -10.22
CA MET A 127 3.23 -21.55 -11.28
C MET A 127 3.94 -21.87 -12.60
N ALA A 128 4.99 -21.13 -12.95
CA ALA A 128 5.79 -21.37 -14.15
C ALA A 128 6.51 -22.73 -14.11
N LEU A 129 7.15 -23.06 -12.99
CA LEU A 129 7.83 -24.34 -12.80
C LEU A 129 6.83 -25.52 -12.78
N ARG A 130 5.70 -25.38 -12.08
CA ARG A 130 4.62 -26.39 -12.07
C ARG A 130 4.03 -26.64 -13.47
N ALA A 131 3.97 -25.63 -14.33
CA ALA A 131 3.48 -25.76 -15.71
C ALA A 131 4.41 -26.58 -16.64
N HIS A 132 5.68 -26.80 -16.24
CA HIS A 132 6.70 -27.57 -16.96
C HIS A 132 7.33 -28.68 -16.08
N ILE A 133 6.56 -29.22 -15.13
CA ILE A 133 6.98 -30.22 -14.14
C ILE A 133 7.71 -31.46 -14.72
N ASN A 134 7.48 -31.80 -15.99
CA ASN A 134 8.09 -32.95 -16.66
C ASN A 134 9.57 -32.75 -17.05
N TYR A 135 10.09 -31.51 -17.04
CA TYR A 135 11.50 -31.23 -17.39
C TYR A 135 12.49 -31.87 -16.39
N ASP A 136 12.32 -31.57 -15.10
CA ASP A 136 13.03 -32.21 -14.00
C ASP A 136 12.09 -32.24 -12.79
N LYS A 137 11.26 -33.29 -12.71
CA LYS A 137 10.27 -33.41 -11.64
C LYS A 137 10.91 -33.39 -10.25
N ALA A 138 12.06 -34.04 -10.06
CA ALA A 138 12.66 -34.15 -8.74
C ALA A 138 13.13 -32.79 -8.21
N ARG A 139 13.83 -32.02 -9.05
CA ARG A 139 14.32 -30.67 -8.69
C ARG A 139 13.19 -29.65 -8.62
N ILE A 140 12.18 -29.75 -9.50
CA ILE A 140 11.03 -28.86 -9.49
C ILE A 140 10.15 -29.10 -8.25
N GLU A 141 9.77 -30.33 -7.90
CA GLU A 141 8.96 -30.56 -6.67
C GLU A 141 9.67 -30.05 -5.41
N ALA A 142 11.01 -30.17 -5.34
CA ALA A 142 11.80 -29.62 -4.24
C ALA A 142 11.76 -28.07 -4.19
N ALA A 143 11.92 -27.40 -5.34
CA ALA A 143 11.83 -25.94 -5.44
C ALA A 143 10.40 -25.44 -5.11
N LEU A 144 9.38 -26.14 -5.61
CA LEU A 144 7.97 -25.82 -5.34
C LEU A 144 7.59 -26.00 -3.88
N THR A 145 8.09 -27.04 -3.21
CA THR A 145 7.86 -27.26 -1.77
C THR A 145 8.31 -26.03 -0.97
N LYS A 146 9.56 -25.59 -1.18
CA LYS A 146 10.08 -24.36 -0.57
C LYS A 146 9.26 -23.12 -0.92
N ALA A 147 8.89 -22.95 -2.19
CA ALA A 147 8.12 -21.78 -2.65
C ALA A 147 6.74 -21.69 -1.97
N VAL A 148 6.06 -22.84 -1.77
CA VAL A 148 4.81 -22.93 -1.02
C VAL A 148 5.03 -22.62 0.45
N ASP A 149 6.07 -23.16 1.07
CA ASP A 149 6.38 -22.91 2.49
C ASP A 149 6.72 -21.42 2.74
N PHE A 150 7.43 -20.76 1.81
CA PHE A 150 7.63 -19.32 1.83
C PHE A 150 6.30 -18.57 1.75
N VAL A 151 5.47 -18.84 0.72
CA VAL A 151 4.20 -18.13 0.51
C VAL A 151 3.24 -18.32 1.68
N MET A 152 3.04 -19.55 2.16
CA MET A 152 2.22 -19.81 3.35
C MET A 152 2.83 -19.17 4.61
N GLY A 153 4.15 -19.20 4.76
CA GLY A 153 4.87 -18.54 5.83
C GLY A 153 4.56 -17.04 5.91
N GLN A 154 4.62 -16.32 4.79
CA GLN A 154 4.28 -14.89 4.76
C GLN A 154 2.79 -14.64 5.10
N VAL A 155 1.88 -15.52 4.67
CA VAL A 155 0.42 -15.44 4.96
C VAL A 155 0.11 -15.68 6.43
N PHE A 156 0.77 -16.66 7.04
CA PHE A 156 0.52 -17.07 8.42
C PHE A 156 1.18 -16.12 9.41
N ARG A 157 2.42 -15.71 9.15
CA ARG A 157 3.19 -14.78 10.01
C ARG A 157 2.66 -13.34 10.07
N GLY A 158 1.49 -13.06 9.50
CA GLY A 158 0.88 -11.72 9.44
C GLY A 158 1.61 -10.74 8.52
N LYS A 159 2.59 -11.22 7.73
CA LYS A 159 3.50 -10.42 6.89
C LYS A 159 2.92 -10.10 5.51
N LEU A 160 1.59 -10.05 5.41
CA LEU A 160 0.84 -9.58 4.24
C LEU A 160 0.06 -8.30 4.55
N PRO A 161 0.65 -7.11 4.33
CA PRO A 161 -0.07 -5.87 4.53
C PRO A 161 -1.20 -5.66 3.53
N LEU A 162 -2.25 -4.97 3.99
CA LEU A 162 -3.37 -4.53 3.17
C LEU A 162 -3.08 -3.21 2.42
N ARG A 163 -1.93 -2.56 2.71
CA ARG A 163 -1.49 -1.27 2.17
C ARG A 163 -0.17 -1.33 1.40
N THR A 164 0.38 -2.52 1.16
CA THR A 164 1.51 -2.64 0.23
C THR A 164 1.02 -2.22 -1.16
N TRP A 165 1.82 -1.40 -1.83
CA TRP A 165 1.68 -1.21 -3.27
C TRP A 165 1.74 -2.60 -3.93
N TYR A 166 0.99 -2.86 -5.01
CA TYR A 166 0.86 -4.19 -5.61
C TYR A 166 0.13 -5.27 -4.78
N ALA A 167 -0.48 -4.96 -3.61
CA ALA A 167 -1.17 -5.96 -2.77
C ALA A 167 -2.23 -6.81 -3.50
N ASN A 168 -2.87 -6.29 -4.55
CA ASN A 168 -3.74 -7.09 -5.41
C ASN A 168 -2.99 -8.30 -6.00
N TRP A 169 -1.80 -8.10 -6.59
CA TRP A 169 -1.02 -9.17 -7.21
C TRP A 169 -0.52 -10.21 -6.21
N ARG A 170 -0.09 -9.77 -5.01
CA ARG A 170 0.26 -10.61 -3.86
C ARG A 170 -0.81 -11.67 -3.60
N TYR A 171 -2.07 -11.24 -3.50
CA TYR A 171 -3.18 -12.16 -3.25
C TYR A 171 -3.62 -12.94 -4.49
N THR A 172 -3.71 -12.32 -5.68
CA THR A 172 -4.23 -13.03 -6.87
C THR A 172 -3.31 -14.11 -7.39
N THR A 173 -2.01 -13.83 -7.52
CA THR A 173 -1.04 -14.82 -8.01
C THR A 173 -0.76 -15.90 -6.96
N GLY A 174 -0.74 -15.54 -5.68
CA GLY A 174 -0.64 -16.52 -4.59
C GLY A 174 -1.85 -17.46 -4.50
N LEU A 175 -3.08 -16.95 -4.67
CA LEU A 175 -4.28 -17.80 -4.75
C LEU A 175 -4.19 -18.82 -5.91
N GLN A 176 -3.75 -18.37 -7.09
CA GLN A 176 -3.58 -19.21 -8.28
C GLN A 176 -2.49 -20.27 -8.05
N PHE A 177 -1.35 -19.89 -7.47
CA PHE A 177 -0.26 -20.83 -7.16
C PHE A 177 -0.70 -21.90 -6.15
N LEU A 178 -1.28 -21.49 -5.01
CA LEU A 178 -1.76 -22.43 -4.00
C LEU A 178 -2.87 -23.35 -4.54
N ALA A 179 -3.69 -22.88 -5.50
CA ALA A 179 -4.72 -23.70 -6.15
C ALA A 179 -4.11 -24.84 -6.97
N LEU A 180 -3.04 -24.58 -7.75
CA LEU A 180 -2.30 -25.63 -8.46
C LEU A 180 -1.70 -26.65 -7.48
N GLU A 181 -1.07 -26.18 -6.40
CA GLU A 181 -0.40 -27.05 -5.44
C GLU A 181 -1.41 -27.89 -4.62
N TYR A 182 -2.59 -27.33 -4.33
CA TYR A 182 -3.70 -28.06 -3.71
C TYR A 182 -4.27 -29.15 -4.62
N GLN A 183 -4.29 -28.94 -5.93
CA GLN A 183 -4.68 -29.99 -6.89
C GLN A 183 -3.63 -31.10 -6.97
N ASN A 184 -2.33 -30.74 -6.98
CA ASN A 184 -1.24 -31.67 -7.26
C ASN A 184 -0.71 -32.44 -6.03
N THR A 185 -0.80 -31.91 -4.81
CA THR A 185 -0.39 -32.67 -3.62
C THR A 185 -1.37 -33.82 -3.31
N PRO A 186 -0.90 -35.02 -2.91
CA PRO A 186 -1.77 -36.10 -2.42
C PRO A 186 -2.06 -35.99 -0.91
N ASP A 187 -1.30 -35.17 -0.17
CA ASP A 187 -1.34 -35.05 1.28
C ASP A 187 -2.59 -34.28 1.75
N ALA A 188 -3.39 -34.90 2.63
CA ALA A 188 -4.64 -34.35 3.14
C ALA A 188 -4.43 -33.18 4.12
N ASP A 189 -3.39 -33.23 4.96
CA ASP A 189 -3.06 -32.18 5.92
C ASP A 189 -2.40 -30.99 5.21
N ARG A 190 -1.57 -31.26 4.19
CA ARG A 190 -1.08 -30.22 3.27
C ARG A 190 -2.24 -29.54 2.53
N LYS A 191 -3.23 -30.29 2.03
CA LYS A 191 -4.45 -29.71 1.43
C LYS A 191 -5.23 -28.86 2.44
N ALA A 192 -5.40 -29.31 3.68
CA ALA A 192 -6.07 -28.54 4.72
C ALA A 192 -5.35 -27.20 4.99
N THR A 193 -4.02 -27.23 5.10
CA THR A 193 -3.17 -26.05 5.29
C THR A 193 -3.24 -25.08 4.10
N LEU A 194 -3.09 -25.57 2.87
CA LEU A 194 -3.23 -24.80 1.63
C LEU A 194 -4.60 -24.11 1.54
N GLN A 195 -5.67 -24.83 1.85
CA GLN A 195 -7.04 -24.31 1.86
C GLN A 195 -7.28 -23.27 2.98
N ALA A 196 -6.57 -23.39 4.11
CA ALA A 196 -6.60 -22.38 5.17
C ALA A 196 -5.90 -21.08 4.73
N CYS A 197 -4.74 -21.23 4.09
CA CYS A 197 -3.96 -20.13 3.51
C CYS A 197 -4.75 -19.39 2.42
N ALA A 198 -5.28 -20.11 1.44
CA ALA A 198 -6.10 -19.54 0.38
C ALA A 198 -7.36 -18.83 0.92
N ARG A 199 -7.98 -19.33 1.99
CA ARG A 199 -9.10 -18.62 2.64
C ARG A 199 -8.68 -17.27 3.21
N ARG A 200 -7.52 -17.19 3.87
CA ARG A 200 -6.97 -15.91 4.36
C ARG A 200 -6.62 -14.97 3.20
N MET A 201 -5.99 -15.47 2.14
CA MET A 201 -5.64 -14.64 0.96
C MET A 201 -6.89 -14.12 0.24
N ALA A 202 -7.93 -14.94 0.08
CA ALA A 202 -9.23 -14.50 -0.46
C ALA A 202 -9.92 -13.48 0.46
N GLY A 203 -9.86 -13.69 1.79
CA GLY A 203 -10.35 -12.73 2.77
C GLY A 203 -9.64 -11.37 2.71
N SER A 204 -8.31 -11.37 2.61
CA SER A 204 -7.52 -10.14 2.45
C SER A 204 -7.76 -9.46 1.09
N LEU A 205 -7.90 -10.23 0.01
CA LEU A 205 -8.29 -9.71 -1.30
C LEU A 205 -9.66 -9.02 -1.23
N LEU A 206 -10.65 -9.60 -0.54
CA LEU A 206 -11.96 -8.97 -0.30
C LEU A 206 -11.85 -7.70 0.57
N LYS A 207 -10.95 -7.65 1.56
CA LYS A 207 -10.69 -6.45 2.38
C LYS A 207 -10.09 -5.29 1.60
N ILE A 208 -9.28 -5.55 0.57
CA ILE A 208 -8.75 -4.53 -0.35
C ILE A 208 -9.63 -4.28 -1.59
N GLN A 209 -10.88 -4.78 -1.60
CA GLN A 209 -11.83 -4.46 -2.66
C GLN A 209 -12.33 -3.02 -2.51
N LEU A 210 -12.15 -2.20 -3.54
CA LEU A 210 -12.83 -0.90 -3.64
C LEU A 210 -14.34 -1.12 -3.65
N THR A 211 -15.06 -0.33 -2.85
CA THR A 211 -15.98 -0.99 -1.90
C THR A 211 -17.29 -1.45 -2.50
N ASN A 212 -17.64 -2.73 -2.26
CA ASN A 212 -18.92 -3.11 -1.65
C ASN A 212 -18.85 -4.53 -1.03
N GLY A 213 -17.81 -4.75 -0.21
CA GLY A 213 -17.68 -5.92 0.66
C GLY A 213 -18.36 -5.73 2.03
N GLU A 214 -18.32 -6.76 2.88
CA GLU A 214 -19.09 -6.80 4.13
C GLU A 214 -18.64 -5.77 5.18
N THR A 215 -17.34 -5.46 5.29
CA THR A 215 -16.84 -4.47 6.26
C THR A 215 -17.24 -3.02 5.92
N PRO A 216 -17.12 -2.51 4.68
CA PRO A 216 -17.71 -1.22 4.31
C PRO A 216 -19.23 -1.13 4.50
N LEU A 217 -19.96 -2.23 4.27
CA LEU A 217 -21.40 -2.29 4.54
C LEU A 217 -21.70 -2.18 6.05
N LEU A 218 -20.87 -2.79 6.90
CA LEU A 218 -20.95 -2.64 8.34
C LEU A 218 -20.60 -1.21 8.80
N GLU A 219 -19.56 -0.58 8.23
CA GLU A 219 -19.23 0.82 8.51
C GLU A 219 -20.37 1.76 8.11
N ARG A 220 -20.97 1.60 6.91
CA ARG A 220 -22.14 2.39 6.50
C ARG A 220 -23.36 2.11 7.38
N ALA A 221 -23.60 0.87 7.77
CA ALA A 221 -24.70 0.52 8.69
C ALA A 221 -24.52 1.14 10.08
N ASN A 222 -23.28 1.24 10.57
CA ASN A 222 -22.96 1.88 11.85
C ASN A 222 -23.00 3.41 11.76
N ALA A 223 -22.50 4.00 10.67
CA ALA A 223 -22.61 5.43 10.41
C ALA A 223 -24.07 5.89 10.24
N ALA A 224 -24.91 5.12 9.52
CA ALA A 224 -26.33 5.43 9.32
C ALA A 224 -27.20 5.26 10.58
N ARG A 225 -26.68 4.59 11.63
CA ARG A 225 -27.28 4.56 12.98
C ARG A 225 -26.91 5.79 13.82
N MET A 226 -26.11 6.71 13.27
CA MET A 226 -25.61 7.91 13.93
C MET A 226 -25.93 9.16 13.09
N SER A 227 -25.82 10.35 13.67
CA SER A 227 -25.87 11.59 12.90
C SER A 227 -24.53 11.83 12.17
N GLU A 228 -24.58 12.53 11.03
CA GLU A 228 -23.42 12.88 10.20
C GLU A 228 -22.27 13.49 11.02
N ALA A 229 -22.58 14.50 11.86
CA ALA A 229 -21.63 15.13 12.78
C ALA A 229 -21.11 14.20 13.89
N ALA A 230 -21.86 13.15 14.27
CA ALA A 230 -21.38 12.14 15.21
C ALA A 230 -20.54 11.04 14.52
N ALA A 231 -20.73 10.79 13.22
CA ALA A 231 -19.88 9.88 12.46
C ALA A 231 -18.50 10.50 12.16
N ALA A 232 -18.45 11.81 11.88
CA ALA A 232 -17.22 12.50 11.50
C ALA A 232 -16.19 12.73 12.62
N TYR A 233 -16.64 12.82 13.89
CA TYR A 233 -15.83 13.39 15.00
C TYR A 233 -15.70 12.52 16.26
N LYS A 234 -16.27 11.32 16.24
CA LYS A 234 -16.27 10.35 17.35
C LYS A 234 -15.05 9.44 17.22
N LEU A 235 -14.38 9.12 18.33
CA LEU A 235 -13.16 8.31 18.26
C LEU A 235 -13.44 6.89 17.76
N ARG A 236 -12.43 6.25 17.16
CA ARG A 236 -12.48 4.80 16.90
C ARG A 236 -12.49 4.04 18.22
N GLY A 237 -13.28 2.97 18.27
CA GLY A 237 -13.54 2.19 19.47
C GLY A 237 -12.66 0.94 19.55
N GLN A 238 -12.41 0.46 20.78
CA GLN A 238 -11.76 -0.82 21.04
C GLN A 238 -12.52 -1.55 22.15
N LEU A 239 -12.60 -2.87 22.08
CA LEU A 239 -13.23 -3.71 23.11
C LEU A 239 -12.28 -4.06 24.26
N GLY A 240 -10.97 -3.82 24.07
CA GLY A 240 -9.92 -4.05 25.08
C GLY A 240 -9.50 -5.50 25.24
N LEU A 241 -9.65 -6.31 24.19
CA LEU A 241 -9.30 -7.73 24.16
C LEU A 241 -7.80 -7.94 23.86
N VAL A 242 -7.16 -8.82 24.63
CA VAL A 242 -5.81 -9.31 24.36
C VAL A 242 -5.93 -10.74 23.81
N LEU A 243 -5.74 -10.88 22.50
CA LEU A 243 -5.97 -12.12 21.77
C LEU A 243 -4.65 -12.84 21.48
N GLN A 244 -4.70 -14.16 21.35
CA GLN A 244 -3.55 -14.96 20.92
C GLN A 244 -3.19 -14.64 19.47
N LEU A 245 -1.97 -14.16 19.23
CA LEU A 245 -1.33 -14.22 17.92
C LEU A 245 -1.44 -15.66 17.38
N PRO A 246 -1.92 -15.85 16.13
CA PRO A 246 -2.33 -17.16 15.66
C PRO A 246 -1.13 -18.07 15.39
N THR A 247 -0.95 -19.09 16.23
CA THR A 247 -0.08 -20.24 15.96
C THR A 247 -0.71 -21.12 14.88
N ASP A 248 0.04 -21.96 14.15
CA ASP A 248 -0.49 -22.75 13.02
C ASP A 248 -1.72 -23.61 13.37
N GLY A 249 -1.87 -24.03 14.64
CA GLY A 249 -3.05 -24.74 15.15
C GLY A 249 -4.29 -23.87 15.43
N ASP A 250 -4.16 -22.54 15.51
CA ASP A 250 -5.27 -21.59 15.70
C ASP A 250 -6.04 -21.29 14.39
N TYR A 251 -5.51 -21.73 13.23
CA TYR A 251 -6.06 -21.44 11.91
C TYR A 251 -7.36 -22.22 11.70
N ARG A 252 -8.50 -21.49 11.70
CA ARG A 252 -9.91 -21.96 11.63
C ARG A 252 -10.63 -22.09 12.98
N GLY A 253 -9.96 -21.83 14.10
CA GLY A 253 -10.56 -21.95 15.43
C GLY A 253 -11.44 -20.76 15.84
N GLY A 254 -11.16 -19.56 15.34
CA GLY A 254 -11.59 -18.29 15.94
C GLY A 254 -10.51 -17.71 16.87
N ALA A 255 -10.64 -16.43 17.23
CA ALA A 255 -9.64 -15.71 18.01
C ALA A 255 -9.69 -16.11 19.50
N LEU A 256 -8.63 -16.75 20.00
CA LEU A 256 -8.52 -17.10 21.43
C LEU A 256 -8.20 -15.86 22.25
N VAL A 257 -8.99 -15.59 23.29
CA VAL A 257 -8.75 -14.54 24.28
C VAL A 257 -7.70 -15.03 25.27
N LYS A 258 -6.53 -14.38 25.31
CA LYS A 258 -5.51 -14.59 26.35
C LYS A 258 -5.85 -13.82 27.61
N ASP A 259 -6.29 -12.58 27.46
CA ASP A 259 -6.59 -11.65 28.55
C ASP A 259 -7.48 -10.49 28.06
N MET A 260 -7.79 -9.52 28.90
CA MET A 260 -8.42 -8.25 28.54
C MET A 260 -8.11 -7.15 29.54
N GLN A 261 -8.11 -5.90 29.07
CA GLN A 261 -8.00 -4.74 29.95
C GLN A 261 -9.13 -4.74 30.99
N ILE A 262 -8.79 -4.62 32.27
CA ILE A 262 -9.76 -4.44 33.36
C ILE A 262 -10.60 -3.19 33.10
N ASN A 263 -11.93 -3.30 33.25
CA ASN A 263 -12.94 -2.27 32.93
C ASN A 263 -13.05 -1.88 31.45
N SER A 264 -12.51 -2.66 30.53
CA SER A 264 -12.80 -2.55 29.09
C SER A 264 -14.23 -3.00 28.74
N PRO A 265 -14.75 -2.67 27.54
CA PRO A 265 -16.04 -3.15 27.06
C PRO A 265 -16.21 -4.68 27.14
N SER A 266 -15.18 -5.46 26.79
CA SER A 266 -15.24 -6.93 26.88
C SER A 266 -15.18 -7.45 28.32
N HIS A 267 -14.37 -6.83 29.20
CA HIS A 267 -14.35 -7.17 30.62
C HIS A 267 -15.70 -6.90 31.29
N LEU A 268 -16.28 -5.72 31.05
CA LEU A 268 -17.59 -5.33 31.59
C LEU A 268 -18.75 -6.15 31.00
N ALA A 269 -18.59 -6.71 29.79
CA ALA A 269 -19.56 -7.60 29.17
C ALA A 269 -19.39 -9.09 29.55
N GLY A 270 -18.40 -9.44 30.38
CA GLY A 270 -18.23 -10.82 30.89
C GLY A 270 -17.55 -11.80 29.93
N VAL A 271 -16.74 -11.30 28.98
CA VAL A 271 -15.75 -12.12 28.27
C VAL A 271 -14.66 -12.56 29.27
N LYS A 272 -13.99 -13.68 29.01
CA LYS A 272 -12.96 -14.26 29.89
C LYS A 272 -11.74 -14.74 29.10
N ALA A 273 -10.59 -14.79 29.76
CA ALA A 273 -9.44 -15.54 29.26
C ALA A 273 -9.83 -17.00 29.01
N GLY A 274 -9.42 -17.57 27.87
CA GLY A 274 -9.82 -18.90 27.41
C GLY A 274 -11.05 -18.92 26.49
N ASP A 275 -11.85 -17.85 26.43
CA ASP A 275 -12.93 -17.73 25.43
C ASP A 275 -12.35 -17.67 24.02
N ARG A 276 -13.05 -18.22 23.02
CA ARG A 276 -12.63 -18.13 21.60
C ARG A 276 -13.71 -17.46 20.74
N ILE A 277 -13.44 -16.25 20.26
CA ILE A 277 -14.37 -15.46 19.44
C ILE A 277 -14.45 -16.07 18.04
N ILE A 278 -15.64 -16.50 17.64
CA ILE A 278 -15.91 -17.18 16.35
C ILE A 278 -16.73 -16.32 15.39
N GLU A 279 -17.38 -15.27 15.89
CA GLU A 279 -18.16 -14.33 15.10
C GLU A 279 -18.18 -12.95 15.78
N CYS A 280 -18.23 -11.87 14.99
CA CYS A 280 -18.31 -10.50 15.46
C CYS A 280 -19.12 -9.67 14.45
N GLU A 281 -20.15 -8.95 14.88
CA GLU A 281 -21.10 -8.21 14.01
C GLU A 281 -21.67 -9.06 12.84
N GLY A 282 -21.88 -10.36 13.07
CA GLY A 282 -22.32 -11.31 12.04
C GLY A 282 -21.21 -11.90 11.17
N LEU A 283 -20.00 -11.33 11.21
CA LEU A 283 -18.85 -11.76 10.41
C LEU A 283 -18.07 -12.88 11.12
N ARG A 284 -17.78 -13.96 10.41
CA ARG A 284 -17.01 -15.10 10.94
C ARG A 284 -15.57 -14.69 11.23
N ILE A 285 -15.13 -14.89 12.47
CA ILE A 285 -13.74 -14.70 12.89
C ILE A 285 -13.01 -16.05 12.79
N GLU A 286 -11.96 -16.14 11.97
CA GLU A 286 -11.14 -17.35 11.85
C GLU A 286 -9.94 -17.34 12.84
N ASN A 287 -9.50 -16.15 13.29
CA ASN A 287 -8.32 -15.93 14.15
C ASN A 287 -8.25 -14.46 14.66
N ALA A 288 -7.25 -14.13 15.49
CA ALA A 288 -7.08 -12.80 16.09
C ALA A 288 -6.81 -11.65 15.11
N VAL A 289 -6.09 -11.87 14.01
CA VAL A 289 -5.78 -10.82 13.03
C VAL A 289 -7.06 -10.37 12.31
N ASP A 290 -7.97 -11.30 12.01
CA ASP A 290 -9.28 -10.96 11.47
C ASP A 290 -10.12 -10.12 12.45
N PHE A 291 -10.05 -10.44 13.75
CA PHE A 291 -10.75 -9.65 14.77
C PHE A 291 -10.19 -8.23 14.88
N TYR A 292 -8.87 -8.06 15.03
CA TYR A 292 -8.28 -6.73 15.20
C TYR A 292 -8.44 -5.84 13.97
N LEU A 293 -8.40 -6.41 12.76
CA LEU A 293 -8.73 -5.66 11.55
C LEU A 293 -10.18 -5.18 11.54
N LEU A 294 -11.13 -6.03 11.98
CA LEU A 294 -12.53 -5.63 12.11
C LEU A 294 -12.73 -4.56 13.21
N GLU A 295 -12.00 -4.66 14.32
CA GLU A 295 -12.07 -3.71 15.43
C GLU A 295 -11.70 -2.28 15.00
N THR A 296 -10.82 -2.09 14.01
CA THR A 296 -10.51 -0.75 13.46
C THR A 296 -11.73 -0.03 12.84
N SER A 297 -12.80 -0.77 12.49
CA SER A 297 -14.06 -0.21 11.98
C SER A 297 -14.98 0.33 13.07
N PHE A 298 -14.75 0.00 14.35
CA PHE A 298 -15.65 0.37 15.45
C PHE A 298 -15.48 1.83 15.85
N PHE A 299 -16.52 2.38 16.47
CA PHE A 299 -16.51 3.71 17.07
C PHE A 299 -16.74 3.63 18.59
N CYS A 300 -16.20 4.59 19.32
CA CYS A 300 -16.67 4.90 20.66
C CYS A 300 -18.20 5.07 20.68
N GLY A 301 -18.87 4.77 21.79
CA GLY A 301 -20.33 4.84 21.89
C GLY A 301 -21.07 3.90 20.93
N GLN A 302 -20.51 2.73 20.63
CA GLN A 302 -21.11 1.64 19.84
C GLN A 302 -21.35 0.42 20.73
N SER A 303 -22.42 -0.32 20.46
CA SER A 303 -22.63 -1.68 20.98
C SER A 303 -22.19 -2.68 19.92
N VAL A 304 -21.33 -3.64 20.28
CA VAL A 304 -20.74 -4.64 19.38
C VAL A 304 -21.13 -6.05 19.82
N ALA A 305 -21.72 -6.83 18.92
CA ALA A 305 -22.16 -8.19 19.17
C ALA A 305 -21.05 -9.21 18.84
N LEU A 306 -20.69 -10.04 19.82
CA LEU A 306 -19.74 -11.15 19.70
C LEU A 306 -20.47 -12.49 19.83
N LYS A 307 -20.07 -13.50 19.06
CA LYS A 307 -20.25 -14.91 19.44
C LYS A 307 -18.92 -15.51 19.85
N LEU A 308 -18.88 -16.07 21.06
CA LEU A 308 -17.70 -16.74 21.60
C LEU A 308 -17.99 -18.19 21.93
N LYS A 309 -16.94 -19.01 21.91
CA LYS A 309 -16.96 -20.41 22.31
C LYS A 309 -16.28 -20.55 23.67
N ARG A 310 -17.01 -21.07 24.66
CA ARG A 310 -16.57 -21.33 26.04
C ARG A 310 -17.02 -22.73 26.44
N ASP A 311 -16.12 -23.57 26.96
CA ASP A 311 -16.39 -24.96 27.37
C ASP A 311 -17.17 -25.77 26.30
N ASN A 312 -16.75 -25.61 25.04
CA ASN A 312 -17.41 -26.11 23.82
C ASN A 312 -18.84 -25.61 23.50
N LYS A 313 -19.47 -24.81 24.37
CA LYS A 313 -20.73 -24.11 24.09
C LYS A 313 -20.47 -22.80 23.35
N VAL A 314 -21.50 -22.29 22.66
CA VAL A 314 -21.46 -20.96 22.02
C VAL A 314 -22.35 -20.01 22.82
N GLU A 315 -21.78 -18.88 23.24
CA GLU A 315 -22.48 -17.77 23.89
C GLU A 315 -22.51 -16.55 22.96
N SER A 316 -23.50 -15.68 23.14
CA SER A 316 -23.58 -14.38 22.46
C SER A 316 -23.52 -13.26 23.50
N ILE A 317 -22.60 -12.31 23.32
CA ILE A 317 -22.31 -11.21 24.25
C ILE A 317 -22.35 -9.89 23.49
N THR A 318 -22.78 -8.79 24.14
CA THR A 318 -22.73 -7.44 23.58
C THR A 318 -21.78 -6.57 24.40
N CYS A 319 -20.73 -6.07 23.78
CA CYS A 319 -19.75 -5.17 24.39
C CYS A 319 -20.13 -3.71 24.09
N ASN A 320 -20.23 -2.86 25.11
CA ASN A 320 -20.59 -1.45 24.95
C ASN A 320 -19.35 -0.56 25.08
N ILE A 321 -18.95 0.09 23.99
CA ILE A 321 -17.78 0.98 23.95
C ILE A 321 -18.18 2.37 24.51
N PRO A 322 -17.47 2.94 25.50
CA PRO A 322 -17.73 4.29 25.99
C PRO A 322 -17.70 5.36 24.90
N LEU A 323 -18.47 6.45 25.07
CA LEU A 323 -18.45 7.61 24.17
C LEU A 323 -17.20 8.47 24.43
N ALA A 324 -16.47 8.82 23.37
CA ALA A 324 -15.35 9.75 23.39
C ALA A 324 -15.21 10.48 22.04
N TRP A 325 -14.58 11.65 22.06
CA TRP A 325 -14.53 12.61 20.94
C TRP A 325 -13.10 12.98 20.55
N ALA A 326 -12.90 13.36 19.29
CA ALA A 326 -11.60 13.80 18.73
C ALA A 326 -11.25 15.26 19.09
N ALA A 327 -11.40 15.64 20.37
CA ALA A 327 -11.09 16.98 20.85
C ALA A 327 -9.61 17.16 21.20
N TYR A 328 -9.06 18.33 20.92
CA TYR A 328 -7.63 18.63 21.01
C TYR A 328 -7.35 19.97 21.69
N LEU A 329 -6.51 19.90 22.73
CA LEU A 329 -5.92 21.04 23.44
C LEU A 329 -4.42 21.21 23.18
N GLY A 330 -3.80 20.25 22.46
CA GLY A 330 -2.41 20.33 21.99
C GLY A 330 -1.34 20.51 23.06
N MET A 331 -1.52 19.94 24.24
CA MET A 331 -0.53 19.92 25.32
C MET A 331 -0.40 18.53 25.93
N GLU A 332 0.84 18.20 26.30
CA GLU A 332 1.23 17.01 27.05
C GLU A 332 1.20 17.39 28.54
N VAL A 333 0.44 16.64 29.34
CA VAL A 333 0.31 16.85 30.78
C VAL A 333 0.84 15.60 31.51
N GLY A 334 1.79 15.83 32.42
CA GLY A 334 2.52 14.79 33.14
C GLY A 334 3.47 13.95 32.28
N GLY A 335 3.95 12.86 32.88
CA GLY A 335 4.83 11.88 32.25
C GLY A 335 4.69 10.49 32.90
N ASN A 336 5.51 9.53 32.45
CA ASN A 336 5.42 8.09 32.79
C ASN A 336 5.67 7.70 34.27
N LYS A 337 5.70 8.64 35.23
CA LYS A 337 6.09 8.38 36.63
C LYS A 337 5.19 8.97 37.71
N GLY A 338 3.91 9.23 37.41
CA GLY A 338 2.93 9.62 38.44
C GLY A 338 3.19 11.00 39.04
N ASP A 339 3.86 11.86 38.28
CA ASP A 339 4.12 13.26 38.63
C ASP A 339 2.81 14.07 38.72
N LYS A 340 2.95 15.34 39.13
CA LYS A 340 1.85 16.31 39.11
C LYS A 340 1.28 16.47 37.69
N PRO A 341 0.03 16.95 37.53
CA PRO A 341 -0.56 17.30 36.23
C PRO A 341 0.08 18.57 35.63
N GLU A 342 1.39 18.55 35.41
CA GLU A 342 2.20 19.64 34.88
C GLU A 342 2.25 19.60 33.35
N ILE A 343 2.11 20.75 32.68
CA ILE A 343 2.30 20.85 31.23
C ILE A 343 3.78 20.67 30.91
N THR A 344 4.15 19.51 30.36
CA THR A 344 5.53 19.18 29.99
C THR A 344 5.88 19.65 28.58
N ARG A 345 4.88 19.76 27.69
CA ARG A 345 5.09 20.05 26.27
C ARG A 345 3.86 20.65 25.59
N PHE A 346 4.10 21.42 24.52
CA PHE A 346 3.09 21.75 23.52
C PHE A 346 3.38 21.04 22.20
N PHE A 347 2.31 20.60 21.54
CA PHE A 347 2.34 20.04 20.18
C PHE A 347 2.02 21.13 19.14
N ASP A 348 2.12 20.77 17.87
CA ASP A 348 1.75 21.64 16.76
C ASP A 348 0.23 21.91 16.77
N LEU A 349 -0.19 23.07 16.24
CA LEU A 349 -1.58 23.56 16.26
C LEU A 349 -2.22 23.73 17.67
N SER A 350 -1.41 23.80 18.74
CA SER A 350 -1.89 23.82 20.14
C SER A 350 -2.75 25.04 20.53
N PRO A 351 -4.04 24.84 20.88
CA PRO A 351 -4.88 25.89 21.46
C PRO A 351 -4.39 26.33 22.86
N ALA A 352 -3.84 25.43 23.67
CA ALA A 352 -3.30 25.76 24.98
C ALA A 352 -2.13 26.75 24.88
N LYS A 353 -1.19 26.52 23.95
CA LYS A 353 -0.08 27.44 23.70
C LYS A 353 -0.57 28.79 23.17
N ALA A 354 -1.57 28.79 22.29
CA ALA A 354 -2.19 30.01 21.76
C ALA A 354 -2.91 30.84 22.84
N ALA A 355 -3.47 30.18 23.86
CA ALA A 355 -4.13 30.80 25.01
C ALA A 355 -3.16 31.28 26.12
N GLY A 356 -1.84 31.11 25.96
CA GLY A 356 -0.84 31.59 26.91
C GLY A 356 -0.48 30.63 28.06
N CYS A 357 -0.86 29.35 27.96
CA CYS A 357 -0.29 28.30 28.81
C CYS A 357 1.22 28.20 28.59
N ALA A 358 1.96 27.81 29.62
CA ALA A 358 3.42 27.62 29.60
C ALA A 358 3.80 26.20 30.01
N ILE A 359 5.01 25.78 29.64
CA ILE A 359 5.63 24.56 30.18
C ILE A 359 5.96 24.83 31.66
N GLY A 360 5.61 23.88 32.54
CA GLY A 360 5.70 24.03 34.00
C GLY A 360 4.43 24.54 34.69
N ASP A 361 3.35 24.84 33.96
CA ASP A 361 2.04 25.13 34.54
C ASP A 361 1.38 23.83 35.04
N ILE A 362 0.87 23.83 36.28
CA ILE A 362 0.16 22.67 36.84
C ILE A 362 -1.35 22.83 36.61
N VAL A 363 -1.98 21.93 35.85
CA VAL A 363 -3.42 21.91 35.60
C VAL A 363 -4.15 21.42 36.86
N THR A 364 -5.03 22.25 37.43
CA THR A 364 -5.79 21.94 38.65
C THR A 364 -7.28 21.78 38.42
N GLU A 365 -7.82 22.34 37.32
CA GLU A 365 -9.20 22.16 36.89
C GLU A 365 -9.27 22.17 35.35
N LEU A 366 -10.10 21.30 34.77
CA LEU A 366 -10.45 21.32 33.35
C LEU A 366 -11.95 21.02 33.18
N GLY A 367 -12.68 21.89 32.48
CA GLY A 367 -14.11 21.71 32.21
C GLY A 367 -14.99 21.68 33.47
N GLY A 368 -14.57 22.33 34.56
CA GLY A 368 -15.26 22.26 35.85
C GLY A 368 -14.90 21.05 36.73
N ALA A 369 -14.09 20.11 36.22
CA ALA A 369 -13.62 18.96 36.99
C ALA A 369 -12.21 19.19 37.56
N ALA A 370 -12.01 18.85 38.83
CA ALA A 370 -10.70 18.91 39.48
C ALA A 370 -9.73 17.89 38.87
N ILE A 371 -8.48 18.30 38.67
CA ILE A 371 -7.39 17.50 38.12
C ILE A 371 -6.34 17.31 39.21
N ALA A 372 -6.26 16.10 39.78
CA ALA A 372 -5.26 15.76 40.81
C ALA A 372 -4.03 15.05 40.21
N THR A 373 -4.25 14.31 39.12
CA THR A 373 -3.25 13.49 38.43
C THR A 373 -3.26 13.75 36.92
N PRO A 374 -2.17 13.42 36.20
CA PRO A 374 -2.16 13.42 34.73
C PRO A 374 -3.26 12.55 34.11
N GLN A 375 -3.64 11.44 34.77
CA GLN A 375 -4.69 10.56 34.29
C GLN A 375 -6.07 11.25 34.33
N ASP A 376 -6.33 12.10 35.33
CA ASP A 376 -7.57 12.88 35.40
C ASP A 376 -7.70 13.83 34.20
N TYR A 377 -6.60 14.46 33.78
CA TYR A 377 -6.56 15.33 32.61
C TYR A 377 -6.99 14.58 31.34
N TYR A 378 -6.35 13.44 31.02
CA TYR A 378 -6.73 12.66 29.83
C TYR A 378 -8.17 12.11 29.96
N ASN A 379 -8.58 11.70 31.16
CA ASN A 379 -9.95 11.24 31.44
C ASN A 379 -11.01 12.33 31.24
N GLN A 380 -10.68 13.62 31.33
CA GLN A 380 -11.58 14.71 30.93
C GLN A 380 -11.44 15.05 29.45
N LEU A 381 -10.21 15.08 28.89
CA LEU A 381 -9.95 15.38 27.48
C LEU A 381 -10.81 14.54 26.52
N TYR A 382 -10.93 13.23 26.77
CA TYR A 382 -11.75 12.33 25.95
C TYR A 382 -13.25 12.68 25.89
N LYS A 383 -13.77 13.51 26.81
CA LYS A 383 -15.19 13.89 26.90
C LYS A 383 -15.52 15.19 26.18
N LEU A 384 -14.53 16.07 26.01
CA LEU A 384 -14.69 17.41 25.43
C LEU A 384 -15.15 17.32 23.97
N LYS A 385 -15.97 18.26 23.50
CA LYS A 385 -16.43 18.30 22.10
C LYS A 385 -15.62 19.30 21.28
N ILE A 386 -15.57 19.07 19.98
CA ILE A 386 -14.98 20.03 19.03
C ILE A 386 -15.86 21.30 19.00
N GLY A 387 -15.22 22.46 19.09
CA GLY A 387 -15.88 23.77 19.20
C GLY A 387 -16.29 24.15 20.63
N GLU A 388 -16.01 23.30 21.62
CA GLU A 388 -16.30 23.59 23.03
C GLU A 388 -15.31 24.61 23.61
N LYS A 389 -15.84 25.61 24.34
CA LYS A 389 -15.04 26.50 25.19
C LYS A 389 -14.86 25.84 26.55
N VAL A 390 -13.64 25.42 26.84
CA VAL A 390 -13.30 24.61 28.01
C VAL A 390 -12.57 25.48 29.02
N LYS A 391 -13.20 25.76 30.16
CA LYS A 391 -12.55 26.44 31.28
C LYS A 391 -11.34 25.62 31.76
N ILE A 392 -10.22 26.28 32.01
CA ILE A 392 -9.04 25.71 32.63
C ILE A 392 -8.62 26.54 33.86
N VAL A 393 -8.07 25.88 34.87
CA VAL A 393 -7.37 26.52 36.00
C VAL A 393 -5.97 25.90 36.11
N LEU A 394 -4.97 26.78 36.24
CA LEU A 394 -3.54 26.45 36.26
C LEU A 394 -2.89 27.06 37.50
N LYS A 395 -1.84 26.41 38.04
CA LYS A 395 -0.91 27.01 39.00
C LYS A 395 0.46 27.23 38.34
N ARG A 396 0.92 28.49 38.31
CA ARG A 396 2.22 28.93 37.77
C ARG A 396 3.04 29.58 38.89
N GLY A 397 4.06 28.88 39.39
CA GLY A 397 4.68 29.26 40.67
C GLY A 397 3.62 29.23 41.78
N GLU A 398 3.47 30.30 42.56
CA GLU A 398 2.36 30.44 43.53
C GLU A 398 1.11 31.14 42.98
N GLN A 399 1.08 31.52 41.71
CA GLN A 399 -0.08 32.19 41.11
C GLN A 399 -1.10 31.17 40.55
N THR A 400 -2.37 31.35 40.90
CA THR A 400 -3.48 30.67 40.23
C THR A 400 -3.93 31.49 39.03
N LEU A 401 -3.93 30.88 37.84
CA LEU A 401 -4.41 31.46 36.58
C LEU A 401 -5.66 30.71 36.13
N SER A 402 -6.58 31.38 35.44
CA SER A 402 -7.73 30.73 34.80
C SER A 402 -8.08 31.42 33.48
N GLY A 403 -8.66 30.65 32.55
CA GLY A 403 -9.07 31.11 31.23
C GLY A 403 -9.91 30.06 30.52
N GLU A 404 -10.15 30.27 29.23
CA GLU A 404 -10.86 29.33 28.35
C GLU A 404 -9.92 28.84 27.25
N LEU A 405 -9.97 27.54 26.96
CA LEU A 405 -9.35 26.93 25.78
C LEU A 405 -10.43 26.59 24.76
N MET A 406 -10.13 26.74 23.47
CA MET A 406 -10.99 26.18 22.41
C MET A 406 -10.59 24.72 22.18
N ALA A 407 -11.51 23.79 22.41
CA ALA A 407 -11.33 22.40 22.01
C ALA A 407 -11.45 22.27 20.50
N THR A 408 -10.32 22.03 19.83
CA THR A 408 -10.24 21.91 18.37
C THR A 408 -10.37 20.46 17.91
N LEU A 409 -10.52 20.22 16.59
CA LEU A 409 -10.38 18.88 16.02
C LEU A 409 -8.92 18.41 16.17
N ALA A 410 -8.72 17.20 16.68
CA ALA A 410 -7.41 16.57 16.72
C ALA A 410 -6.88 16.28 15.31
N PRO A 411 -5.62 16.66 15.00
CA PRO A 411 -4.88 16.10 13.88
C PRO A 411 -4.72 14.58 13.98
N ASP A 412 -4.30 13.95 12.88
CA ASP A 412 -3.79 12.57 12.90
C ASP A 412 -2.67 12.40 13.94
N GLY A 413 -2.58 11.22 14.54
CA GLY A 413 -1.55 10.85 15.51
C GLY A 413 -0.30 10.25 14.86
N ASP A 414 0.86 10.57 15.42
CA ASP A 414 2.15 9.91 15.22
C ASP A 414 2.67 9.46 16.60
N LEU A 415 2.98 8.17 16.79
CA LEU A 415 3.54 7.69 18.05
C LEU A 415 5.03 8.05 18.18
N GLY A 416 5.68 8.48 17.09
CA GLY A 416 7.10 8.78 17.07
C GLY A 416 7.95 7.58 17.43
N ILE A 417 7.53 6.36 17.06
CA ILE A 417 8.29 5.13 17.20
C ILE A 417 8.77 4.74 15.80
N TYR A 418 10.08 4.85 15.56
CA TYR A 418 10.67 4.39 14.30
C TYR A 418 10.78 2.88 14.31
N VAL A 419 10.51 2.25 13.16
CA VAL A 419 10.63 0.80 12.94
C VAL A 419 11.93 0.52 12.17
N ALA A 420 12.54 -0.64 12.40
CA ALA A 420 13.58 -1.17 11.52
C ALA A 420 12.96 -1.87 10.30
N ASN A 421 13.76 -2.56 9.48
CA ASN A 421 13.22 -3.53 8.52
C ASN A 421 12.40 -4.60 9.27
N GLU A 422 11.34 -5.12 8.64
CA GLU A 422 10.48 -6.12 9.28
C GLU A 422 11.24 -7.41 9.63
N ASP A 423 11.01 -7.91 10.83
CA ASP A 423 11.60 -9.16 11.29
C ASP A 423 10.83 -10.36 10.72
N VAL A 424 11.25 -10.81 9.53
CA VAL A 424 10.67 -11.99 8.88
C VAL A 424 10.71 -13.27 9.73
N SER A 425 11.60 -13.35 10.74
CA SER A 425 11.81 -14.54 11.58
C SER A 425 10.85 -14.68 12.76
N SER A 426 10.19 -13.60 13.20
CA SER A 426 9.32 -13.61 14.39
C SER A 426 8.04 -12.79 14.19
N ASP A 427 6.97 -13.19 14.86
CA ASP A 427 5.65 -12.53 14.76
C ASP A 427 5.27 -11.79 16.05
N GLU A 428 6.08 -11.93 17.11
CA GLU A 428 5.82 -11.38 18.46
C GLU A 428 6.07 -9.86 18.58
N GLY A 429 6.01 -9.12 17.46
CA GLY A 429 6.21 -7.68 17.41
C GLY A 429 7.28 -7.23 16.40
N ILE A 430 7.22 -5.97 15.98
CA ILE A 430 8.20 -5.34 15.09
C ILE A 430 9.41 -4.75 15.83
N LEU A 431 10.57 -4.72 15.18
CA LEU A 431 11.79 -4.17 15.77
C LEU A 431 11.83 -2.64 15.70
N VAL A 432 12.19 -2.00 16.81
CA VAL A 432 12.41 -0.54 16.90
C VAL A 432 13.67 -0.16 16.12
N GLY A 433 13.54 0.83 15.25
CA GLY A 433 14.57 1.30 14.34
C GLY A 433 15.38 2.49 14.85
N ALA A 434 16.31 2.92 14.00
CA ALA A 434 17.13 4.11 14.16
C ALA A 434 16.48 5.33 13.48
N SER A 435 16.83 6.54 13.93
CA SER A 435 16.56 7.75 13.15
C SER A 435 17.24 7.71 11.78
N MET A 436 16.46 7.89 10.71
CA MET A 436 16.95 8.05 9.33
C MET A 436 17.81 9.32 9.16
N VAL A 437 17.55 10.35 9.97
CA VAL A 437 18.38 11.57 10.01
C VAL A 437 19.56 11.31 10.95
N ARG A 438 20.76 11.15 10.38
CA ARG A 438 22.02 11.03 11.12
C ARG A 438 22.58 12.42 11.47
N PRO A 439 22.79 12.78 12.74
CA PRO A 439 23.80 13.77 13.11
C PRO A 439 25.18 13.18 12.75
N ALA A 440 26.10 13.99 12.20
CA ALA A 440 27.37 13.49 11.67
C ALA A 440 28.20 12.67 12.69
N HIS A 441 28.12 13.03 13.98
CA HIS A 441 28.80 12.35 15.09
C HIS A 441 27.89 12.24 16.34
N GLY A 442 26.71 11.64 16.19
CA GLY A 442 25.75 11.45 17.29
C GLY A 442 25.40 9.98 17.58
N PRO A 443 24.95 9.64 18.80
CA PRO A 443 24.48 8.29 19.13
C PRO A 443 23.18 7.95 18.41
N VAL A 444 22.96 6.66 18.12
CA VAL A 444 21.72 6.18 17.51
C VAL A 444 20.59 6.20 18.53
N VAL A 445 19.57 7.01 18.28
CA VAL A 445 18.36 7.12 19.11
C VAL A 445 17.14 6.51 18.41
N PRO A 446 16.16 5.97 19.17
CA PRO A 446 14.84 5.66 18.62
C PRO A 446 14.11 6.96 18.23
N GLY A 447 12.91 6.82 17.64
CA GLY A 447 12.03 7.96 17.42
C GLY A 447 11.62 8.67 18.73
N PRO A 448 11.12 9.92 18.67
CA PRO A 448 10.90 10.75 19.85
C PRO A 448 9.94 10.16 20.91
N GLY A 449 8.94 9.37 20.50
CA GLY A 449 8.06 8.67 21.44
C GLY A 449 8.69 7.41 22.01
N GLY A 450 9.45 6.68 21.19
CA GLY A 450 10.31 5.59 21.68
C GLY A 450 11.34 6.08 22.71
N ALA A 451 11.88 7.29 22.54
CA ALA A 451 12.76 7.92 23.52
C ALA A 451 12.02 8.25 24.83
N ALA A 452 10.79 8.77 24.77
CA ALA A 452 9.95 9.03 25.95
C ALA A 452 9.55 7.75 26.72
N LEU A 453 9.49 6.61 26.03
CA LEU A 453 9.29 5.26 26.58
C LEU A 453 10.58 4.59 27.07
N GLY A 454 11.75 5.21 26.87
CA GLY A 454 13.05 4.62 27.19
C GLY A 454 13.44 3.41 26.33
N MET A 455 12.86 3.29 25.13
CA MET A 455 13.18 2.26 24.13
C MET A 455 14.59 2.45 23.57
N LYS A 456 15.09 1.43 22.86
CA LYS A 456 16.35 1.40 22.13
C LYS A 456 16.15 0.74 20.76
N PRO A 457 16.97 1.06 19.74
CA PRO A 457 17.00 0.28 18.51
C PRO A 457 17.25 -1.20 18.82
N GLY A 458 16.47 -2.10 18.22
CA GLY A 458 16.50 -3.54 18.49
C GLY A 458 15.62 -4.02 19.67
N ASP A 459 14.97 -3.12 20.42
CA ASP A 459 13.79 -3.50 21.21
C ASP A 459 12.65 -3.95 20.27
N ARG A 460 11.74 -4.80 20.74
CA ARG A 460 10.60 -5.25 19.94
C ARG A 460 9.30 -4.61 20.43
N LEU A 461 8.69 -3.73 19.64
CA LEU A 461 7.34 -3.22 19.85
C LEU A 461 6.35 -4.37 19.66
N THR A 462 5.68 -4.79 20.73
CA THR A 462 4.78 -5.94 20.72
C THR A 462 3.31 -5.56 20.57
N HIS A 463 2.86 -4.49 21.25
CA HIS A 463 1.47 -4.03 21.23
C HIS A 463 1.38 -2.49 21.30
N VAL A 464 0.37 -1.92 20.65
CA VAL A 464 -0.07 -0.52 20.78
C VAL A 464 -1.50 -0.52 21.31
N ASN A 465 -1.72 0.23 22.39
CA ASN A 465 -2.75 -0.09 23.38
C ASN A 465 -2.71 -1.59 23.69
N TRP A 466 -3.78 -2.32 23.36
CA TRP A 466 -3.91 -3.76 23.62
C TRP A 466 -3.81 -4.61 22.35
N ILE A 467 -3.61 -3.96 21.21
CA ILE A 467 -3.58 -4.60 19.88
C ILE A 467 -2.13 -4.97 19.58
N PRO A 468 -1.82 -6.27 19.30
CA PRO A 468 -0.48 -6.69 18.93
C PRO A 468 -0.08 -6.09 17.58
N VAL A 469 1.22 -5.85 17.38
CA VAL A 469 1.76 -5.16 16.20
C VAL A 469 2.83 -6.03 15.53
N SER A 470 2.41 -6.94 14.66
CA SER A 470 3.32 -7.90 14.00
C SER A 470 3.94 -7.40 12.68
N SER A 471 3.47 -6.25 12.16
CA SER A 471 4.01 -5.61 10.95
C SER A 471 3.98 -4.08 11.03
N ALA A 472 4.85 -3.41 10.26
CA ALA A 472 4.97 -1.96 10.20
C ALA A 472 3.70 -1.31 9.63
N ASP A 473 3.03 -1.98 8.69
CA ASP A 473 1.73 -1.56 8.16
C ASP A 473 0.58 -1.75 9.17
N GLN A 474 0.66 -2.75 10.05
CA GLN A 474 -0.29 -2.85 11.17
C GLN A 474 -0.09 -1.68 12.13
N LEU A 475 1.16 -1.27 12.40
CA LEU A 475 1.43 -0.04 13.16
C LEU A 475 0.85 1.18 12.44
N ALA A 476 1.16 1.38 11.15
CA ALA A 476 0.70 2.55 10.39
C ALA A 476 -0.84 2.61 10.27
N GLY A 477 -1.50 1.45 10.17
CA GLY A 477 -2.96 1.32 10.22
C GLY A 477 -3.54 1.69 11.58
N LEU A 478 -2.87 1.32 12.68
CA LEU A 478 -3.25 1.72 14.04
C LEU A 478 -3.03 3.21 14.27
N GLU A 479 -1.87 3.77 13.88
CA GLU A 479 -1.61 5.22 13.95
C GLU A 479 -2.66 6.03 13.20
N ALA A 480 -3.13 5.55 12.04
CA ALA A 480 -4.20 6.21 11.28
C ALA A 480 -5.58 6.20 11.97
N THR A 481 -5.75 5.49 13.10
CA THR A 481 -6.94 5.54 13.96
C THR A 481 -6.73 6.33 15.26
N ILE A 482 -5.48 6.70 15.56
CA ILE A 482 -5.07 7.44 16.75
C ILE A 482 -5.08 8.95 16.44
N PRO A 483 -5.78 9.81 17.21
CA PRO A 483 -5.65 11.25 17.11
C PRO A 483 -4.42 11.78 17.85
N ALA A 484 -3.98 12.98 17.52
CA ALA A 484 -2.98 13.71 18.28
C ALA A 484 -3.49 14.12 19.68
N GLY A 485 -2.57 14.26 20.64
CA GLY A 485 -2.83 14.72 22.00
C GLY A 485 -3.43 13.68 22.95
N ILE A 486 -3.84 12.51 22.46
CA ILE A 486 -4.31 11.42 23.34
C ILE A 486 -3.15 10.59 23.88
N GLN A 487 -3.35 9.97 25.05
CA GLN A 487 -2.37 9.11 25.69
C GLN A 487 -2.55 7.66 25.22
N VAL A 488 -1.51 7.09 24.61
CA VAL A 488 -1.49 5.74 24.03
C VAL A 488 -0.57 4.85 24.85
N ARG A 489 -1.02 3.64 25.22
CA ARG A 489 -0.16 2.65 25.91
C ARG A 489 0.69 1.90 24.89
N VAL A 490 1.92 1.56 25.24
CA VAL A 490 2.85 0.83 24.38
C VAL A 490 3.53 -0.29 25.19
N HIS A 491 3.50 -1.51 24.65
CA HIS A 491 4.16 -2.67 25.26
C HIS A 491 5.29 -3.16 24.36
N TYR A 492 6.48 -3.33 24.92
CA TYR A 492 7.65 -3.78 24.18
C TYR A 492 8.50 -4.79 24.96
N THR A 493 9.39 -5.50 24.28
CA THR A 493 10.38 -6.37 24.92
C THR A 493 11.82 -5.97 24.60
N ARG A 494 12.73 -6.27 25.53
CA ARG A 494 14.18 -6.12 25.39
C ARG A 494 14.84 -7.35 26.02
N GLY A 495 15.49 -8.18 25.21
CA GLY A 495 16.09 -9.44 25.69
C GLY A 495 15.08 -10.39 26.37
N GLY A 496 13.83 -10.42 25.90
CA GLY A 496 12.75 -11.22 26.48
C GLY A 496 12.05 -10.59 27.70
N GLN A 497 12.67 -9.62 28.39
CA GLN A 497 12.01 -8.86 29.45
C GLN A 497 10.92 -7.95 28.84
N LYS A 498 9.72 -7.97 29.44
CA LYS A 498 8.58 -7.12 29.05
C LYS A 498 8.63 -5.76 29.74
N PHE A 499 8.23 -4.74 28.99
CA PHE A 499 8.09 -3.35 29.43
C PHE A 499 6.75 -2.80 28.95
N GLU A 500 6.15 -1.90 29.73
CA GLU A 500 5.05 -1.06 29.29
C GLU A 500 5.28 0.39 29.68
N GLY A 501 4.61 1.30 29.00
CA GLY A 501 4.56 2.72 29.30
C GLY A 501 3.53 3.43 28.43
N PHE A 502 3.44 4.74 28.56
CA PHE A 502 2.59 5.58 27.72
C PHE A 502 3.40 6.54 26.87
N VAL A 503 2.87 6.87 25.71
CA VAL A 503 3.33 7.97 24.85
C VAL A 503 2.11 8.82 24.49
N VAL A 504 2.26 10.14 24.48
CA VAL A 504 1.20 11.01 23.98
C VAL A 504 1.38 11.18 22.48
N ALA A 505 0.35 10.84 21.71
CA ALA A 505 0.39 10.86 20.26
C ALA A 505 0.64 12.29 19.76
N ARG A 506 1.61 12.44 18.86
CA ARG A 506 2.01 13.74 18.31
C ARG A 506 1.10 14.14 17.15
N ALA A 507 1.04 15.43 16.86
CA ALA A 507 0.40 15.95 15.65
C ALA A 507 1.15 15.50 14.39
N LYS A 508 0.55 14.59 13.61
CA LYS A 508 1.01 14.15 12.29
C LYS A 508 0.43 15.10 11.24
N LEU A 509 1.17 16.18 10.98
CA LEU A 509 0.74 17.28 10.12
C LEU A 509 0.48 16.81 8.67
N SER A 510 -0.79 16.59 8.35
CA SER A 510 -1.27 16.30 6.99
C SER A 510 -1.36 17.59 6.16
N PRO A 511 -1.05 17.58 4.86
CA PRO A 511 -1.23 18.75 4.00
C PRO A 511 -2.66 19.31 4.07
N GLY A 512 -2.77 20.64 4.01
CA GLY A 512 -4.05 21.33 4.04
C GLY A 512 -4.72 21.40 2.66
N SER A 513 -6.05 21.49 2.63
CA SER A 513 -6.83 21.74 1.42
C SER A 513 -7.91 22.79 1.64
N LEU A 514 -8.14 23.61 0.60
CA LEU A 514 -9.25 24.56 0.51
C LEU A 514 -10.55 23.89 0.02
N GLY A 515 -10.52 22.61 -0.38
CA GLY A 515 -11.67 21.95 -1.02
C GLY A 515 -12.00 22.51 -2.40
N VAL A 516 -11.00 23.05 -3.12
CA VAL A 516 -11.15 23.59 -4.47
C VAL A 516 -10.75 22.56 -5.53
N VAL A 517 -11.56 22.42 -6.57
CA VAL A 517 -11.17 21.78 -7.83
C VAL A 517 -10.87 22.89 -8.81
N LEU A 518 -9.68 22.90 -9.38
CA LEU A 518 -9.24 23.94 -10.33
C LEU A 518 -9.53 23.51 -11.77
N ASP A 519 -9.72 24.49 -12.66
CA ASP A 519 -9.88 24.23 -14.10
C ASP A 519 -8.51 24.19 -14.76
N VAL A 520 -8.09 23.00 -15.19
CA VAL A 520 -6.72 22.74 -15.64
C VAL A 520 -6.73 22.44 -17.13
N VAL A 521 -6.55 23.48 -17.95
CA VAL A 521 -6.30 23.35 -19.39
C VAL A 521 -4.80 23.32 -19.67
N ASN A 522 -4.03 24.24 -19.05
CA ASN A 522 -2.58 24.20 -19.02
C ASN A 522 -2.07 24.44 -17.57
N ALA A 523 -0.98 23.76 -17.18
CA ALA A 523 -0.36 23.93 -15.86
C ALA A 523 0.27 25.34 -15.64
N ALA A 524 0.44 26.10 -16.73
CA ALA A 524 0.86 27.50 -16.72
C ALA A 524 -0.29 28.50 -16.49
N ASP A 525 -1.56 28.08 -16.58
CA ASP A 525 -2.71 28.98 -16.42
C ASP A 525 -2.90 29.42 -14.96
N PRO A 526 -3.44 30.64 -14.69
CA PRO A 526 -3.83 31.06 -13.36
C PRO A 526 -4.84 30.10 -12.72
N PRO A 527 -4.73 29.79 -11.41
CA PRO A 527 -5.56 28.80 -10.74
C PRO A 527 -7.01 29.28 -10.59
N ARG A 528 -7.87 28.95 -11.57
CA ARG A 528 -9.29 29.25 -11.55
C ARG A 528 -10.09 28.10 -10.94
N ILE A 529 -11.03 28.39 -10.05
CA ILE A 529 -11.91 27.41 -9.43
C ILE A 529 -12.94 26.92 -10.46
N LYS A 530 -12.95 25.61 -10.70
CA LYS A 530 -13.94 24.90 -11.53
C LYS A 530 -15.16 24.49 -10.70
N SER A 531 -14.92 23.91 -9.53
CA SER A 531 -15.93 23.49 -8.57
C SER A 531 -15.34 23.43 -7.16
N LEU A 532 -16.22 23.19 -6.18
CA LEU A 532 -15.89 23.14 -4.76
C LEU A 532 -16.41 21.83 -4.19
N LEU A 533 -15.67 21.23 -3.26
CA LEU A 533 -16.18 20.12 -2.45
C LEU A 533 -17.32 20.63 -1.55
N ALA A 534 -18.41 19.88 -1.48
CA ALA A 534 -19.56 20.24 -0.65
C ALA A 534 -19.14 20.35 0.82
N GLN A 535 -19.70 21.33 1.54
CA GLN A 535 -19.31 21.71 2.91
C GLN A 535 -17.82 22.11 3.11
N GLY A 536 -16.97 22.09 2.07
CA GLY A 536 -15.53 22.33 2.19
C GLY A 536 -15.15 23.78 2.54
N PRO A 537 -13.88 24.06 2.91
CA PRO A 537 -13.45 25.39 3.37
C PRO A 537 -13.78 26.50 2.37
N GLY A 538 -13.49 26.27 1.09
CA GLY A 538 -13.82 27.20 0.02
C GLY A 538 -15.31 27.45 -0.12
N ALA A 539 -16.15 26.41 -0.01
CA ALA A 539 -17.60 26.56 -0.08
C ALA A 539 -18.15 27.36 1.12
N ASN A 540 -17.77 26.99 2.34
CA ASN A 540 -18.25 27.65 3.56
C ASN A 540 -17.72 29.09 3.70
N GLY A 541 -16.49 29.34 3.26
CA GLY A 541 -15.88 30.68 3.20
C GLY A 541 -16.26 31.50 1.95
N GLY A 542 -17.21 31.03 1.14
CA GLY A 542 -17.82 31.82 0.07
C GLY A 542 -16.99 32.00 -1.21
N LEU A 543 -16.02 31.12 -1.48
CA LEU A 543 -15.45 30.94 -2.82
C LEU A 543 -16.52 30.42 -3.79
N GLN A 544 -16.33 30.65 -5.09
CA GLN A 544 -17.30 30.34 -6.14
C GLN A 544 -16.58 29.82 -7.40
N PRO A 545 -17.22 28.94 -8.20
CA PRO A 545 -16.77 28.63 -9.55
C PRO A 545 -16.52 29.91 -10.37
N GLY A 546 -15.42 29.94 -11.11
CA GLY A 546 -14.96 31.10 -11.88
C GLY A 546 -13.95 32.01 -11.16
N ASP A 547 -13.85 31.94 -9.83
CA ASP A 547 -12.85 32.70 -9.04
C ASP A 547 -11.42 32.33 -9.44
N GLU A 548 -10.54 33.33 -9.53
CA GLU A 548 -9.12 33.18 -9.80
C GLU A 548 -8.33 33.39 -8.50
N ILE A 549 -7.58 32.38 -8.04
CA ILE A 549 -6.83 32.46 -6.77
C ILE A 549 -5.52 33.23 -7.01
N VAL A 550 -5.38 34.39 -6.37
CA VAL A 550 -4.28 35.33 -6.60
C VAL A 550 -3.16 35.15 -5.58
N SER A 551 -3.50 34.92 -4.29
CA SER A 551 -2.49 34.61 -3.28
C SER A 551 -3.06 33.80 -2.12
N ILE A 552 -2.17 33.11 -1.39
CA ILE A 552 -2.48 32.35 -0.18
C ILE A 552 -1.43 32.70 0.87
N ALA A 553 -1.87 33.15 2.05
CA ALA A 553 -1.05 33.79 3.07
C ALA A 553 -0.14 34.91 2.51
N GLY A 554 -0.64 35.67 1.53
CA GLY A 554 0.10 36.71 0.81
C GLY A 554 1.14 36.20 -0.22
N ILE A 555 1.35 34.88 -0.34
CA ILE A 555 2.22 34.30 -1.37
C ILE A 555 1.46 34.20 -2.69
N ASN A 556 1.93 34.90 -3.72
CA ASN A 556 1.32 34.95 -5.06
C ASN A 556 1.25 33.55 -5.70
N THR A 557 0.11 33.21 -6.31
CA THR A 557 -0.16 31.93 -6.98
C THR A 557 -0.42 32.15 -8.48
N PRO A 558 0.57 32.58 -9.28
CA PRO A 558 0.36 33.00 -10.67
C PRO A 558 -0.02 31.87 -11.62
N THR A 559 0.22 30.61 -11.26
CA THR A 559 -0.14 29.43 -12.07
C THR A 559 -0.68 28.29 -11.21
N HIS A 560 -1.37 27.33 -11.82
CA HIS A 560 -1.81 26.09 -11.19
C HIS A 560 -0.66 25.35 -10.47
N MET A 561 0.53 25.28 -11.07
CA MET A 561 1.70 24.69 -10.41
C MET A 561 2.14 25.47 -9.16
N PHE A 562 2.09 26.80 -9.20
CA PHE A 562 2.42 27.63 -8.03
C PHE A 562 1.38 27.53 -6.92
N PHE A 563 0.08 27.41 -7.24
CA PHE A 563 -0.97 27.15 -6.25
C PHE A 563 -0.64 25.91 -5.41
N TRP A 564 -0.36 24.76 -6.03
CA TRP A 564 -0.05 23.54 -5.29
C TRP A 564 1.27 23.62 -4.51
N ARG A 565 2.29 24.32 -5.04
CA ARG A 565 3.56 24.60 -4.32
C ARG A 565 3.40 25.53 -3.11
N VAL A 566 2.35 26.34 -3.08
CA VAL A 566 2.01 27.20 -1.94
C VAL A 566 1.13 26.44 -0.94
N MET A 567 0.09 25.74 -1.41
CA MET A 567 -0.75 24.87 -0.57
C MET A 567 0.04 23.80 0.19
N ALA A 568 1.06 23.20 -0.45
CA ALA A 568 1.93 22.20 0.17
C ALA A 568 2.80 22.72 1.33
N LYS A 569 2.75 24.03 1.66
CA LYS A 569 3.40 24.63 2.84
C LYS A 569 2.49 24.69 4.07
N PHE A 570 1.20 24.41 3.90
CA PHE A 570 0.18 24.54 4.94
C PHE A 570 -0.46 23.20 5.26
N TYR A 571 -1.00 23.09 6.46
CA TYR A 571 -1.48 21.85 7.05
C TYR A 571 -2.97 21.88 7.37
N ALA A 572 -3.54 20.69 7.57
CA ALA A 572 -4.89 20.49 8.06
C ALA A 572 -5.12 21.23 9.38
N GLY A 573 -6.20 22.01 9.49
CA GLY A 573 -6.54 22.81 10.67
C GLY A 573 -5.90 24.20 10.72
N GLU A 574 -4.90 24.51 9.89
CA GLU A 574 -4.38 25.88 9.79
C GLU A 574 -5.41 26.82 9.13
N THR A 575 -5.45 28.08 9.55
CA THR A 575 -6.30 29.10 8.93
C THR A 575 -5.46 30.07 8.13
N VAL A 576 -5.67 30.11 6.81
CA VAL A 576 -4.91 30.93 5.86
C VAL A 576 -5.77 32.02 5.23
N GLU A 577 -5.21 33.21 5.04
CA GLU A 577 -5.84 34.23 4.20
C GLU A 577 -5.71 33.81 2.73
N VAL A 578 -6.81 33.77 1.99
CA VAL A 578 -6.81 33.57 0.53
C VAL A 578 -7.32 34.84 -0.13
N GLN A 579 -6.57 35.33 -1.11
CA GLN A 579 -6.98 36.42 -1.99
C GLN A 579 -7.42 35.85 -3.34
N ILE A 580 -8.61 36.25 -3.79
CA ILE A 580 -9.19 35.87 -5.08
C ILE A 580 -9.48 37.09 -5.94
N LYS A 581 -9.69 36.85 -7.23
CA LYS A 581 -10.18 37.83 -8.21
C LYS A 581 -11.51 37.34 -8.79
N ARG A 582 -12.60 38.05 -8.45
CA ARG A 582 -13.99 37.78 -8.87
C ARG A 582 -14.52 38.96 -9.66
N GLY A 583 -14.92 38.75 -10.92
CA GLY A 583 -15.43 39.82 -11.79
C GLY A 583 -14.46 41.01 -11.94
N GLY A 584 -13.15 40.74 -11.94
CA GLY A 584 -12.08 41.75 -11.99
C GLY A 584 -11.74 42.43 -10.65
N LYS A 585 -12.54 42.27 -9.60
CA LYS A 585 -12.26 42.80 -8.26
C LYS A 585 -11.46 41.82 -7.42
N LEU A 586 -10.49 42.32 -6.64
CA LEU A 586 -9.80 41.53 -5.63
C LEU A 586 -10.64 41.45 -4.35
N LEU A 587 -10.80 40.24 -3.82
CA LEU A 587 -11.46 39.94 -2.54
C LEU A 587 -10.51 39.10 -1.66
N LYS A 588 -10.72 39.12 -0.35
CA LYS A 588 -9.95 38.34 0.63
C LYS A 588 -10.89 37.65 1.63
N GLY A 589 -10.49 36.50 2.13
CA GLY A 589 -11.16 35.78 3.22
C GLY A 589 -10.18 34.88 3.97
N ASN A 590 -10.54 34.45 5.17
CA ASN A 590 -9.75 33.51 5.98
C ASN A 590 -10.40 32.12 5.94
N PHE A 591 -9.60 31.09 5.66
CA PHE A 591 -10.06 29.74 5.37
C PHE A 591 -9.31 28.75 6.26
N THR A 592 -10.03 28.10 7.18
CA THR A 592 -9.50 26.97 7.96
C THR A 592 -9.41 25.76 7.04
N LEU A 593 -8.18 25.40 6.67
CA LEU A 593 -7.89 24.29 5.78
C LEU A 593 -8.36 22.98 6.39
N TRP A 594 -8.98 22.15 5.57
CA TRP A 594 -9.24 20.77 5.95
C TRP A 594 -7.99 19.92 5.74
N LYS A 595 -8.01 18.70 6.28
CA LYS A 595 -7.16 17.63 5.77
C LYS A 595 -7.30 17.60 4.24
N ALA A 596 -6.17 17.50 3.53
CA ALA A 596 -6.19 17.26 2.10
C ALA A 596 -6.91 15.94 1.86
N ASP A 597 -8.20 16.06 1.55
CA ASP A 597 -9.03 14.92 1.24
C ASP A 597 -8.40 14.21 0.06
N LYS A 598 -8.02 12.95 0.29
CA LYS A 598 -7.72 12.04 -0.80
C LYS A 598 -9.07 11.57 -1.34
N SER A 599 -9.82 12.52 -1.91
CA SER A 599 -11.07 12.31 -2.63
C SER A 599 -10.77 11.64 -3.97
N PHE A 600 -10.28 10.40 -3.87
CA PHE A 600 -10.72 9.35 -4.76
C PHE A 600 -12.24 9.42 -4.71
N SER A 601 -12.82 9.83 -5.83
CA SER A 601 -14.23 10.21 -5.94
C SER A 601 -15.14 9.16 -5.31
N ASP A 602 -16.23 9.61 -4.67
CA ASP A 602 -17.24 8.82 -3.94
C ASP A 602 -18.04 7.81 -4.79
N VAL A 603 -17.51 7.40 -5.94
CA VAL A 603 -18.05 6.30 -6.72
C VAL A 603 -17.86 5.02 -5.92
N GLU A 604 -18.97 4.43 -5.47
CA GLU A 604 -19.02 3.09 -4.89
C GLU A 604 -18.65 2.03 -5.95
N GLU A 605 -17.37 1.98 -6.28
CA GLU A 605 -16.85 1.26 -7.42
C GLU A 605 -16.15 -0.02 -7.00
N GLY A 606 -16.95 -1.10 -7.05
CA GLY A 606 -16.51 -2.48 -6.86
C GLY A 606 -15.23 -2.82 -7.62
N GLY A 607 -14.41 -3.71 -7.10
CA GLY A 607 -13.26 -4.25 -7.82
C GLY A 607 -11.92 -3.88 -7.18
N TRP A 608 -10.84 -3.94 -7.96
CA TRP A 608 -9.49 -3.94 -7.41
C TRP A 608 -8.54 -2.99 -8.16
N ALA A 609 -7.86 -2.16 -7.36
CA ALA A 609 -6.78 -1.30 -7.81
C ALA A 609 -5.42 -2.01 -7.69
N TYR A 610 -4.47 -1.56 -8.50
CA TYR A 610 -3.05 -1.91 -8.39
C TYR A 610 -2.40 -1.29 -7.13
N TYR A 611 -2.93 -0.13 -6.74
CA TYR A 611 -2.60 0.63 -5.53
C TYR A 611 -3.93 0.92 -4.80
N PRO A 612 -4.26 0.26 -3.68
CA PRO A 612 -5.48 0.57 -2.91
C PRO A 612 -5.57 2.06 -2.55
N GLU A 613 -4.42 2.69 -2.29
CA GLU A 613 -4.24 4.11 -1.93
C GLU A 613 -4.42 5.07 -3.11
N LEU A 614 -4.82 4.60 -4.31
CA LEU A 614 -5.27 5.44 -5.44
C LEU A 614 -6.79 5.35 -5.70
N GLY A 615 -7.53 4.52 -4.97
CA GLY A 615 -9.00 4.53 -4.90
C GLY A 615 -9.79 4.38 -6.21
N GLU A 616 -9.16 4.06 -7.34
CA GLU A 616 -9.84 3.76 -8.61
C GLU A 616 -9.49 2.36 -9.09
N ALA A 617 -10.52 1.54 -9.34
CA ALA A 617 -10.35 0.16 -9.78
C ALA A 617 -9.77 0.09 -11.20
N THR A 618 -8.93 -0.93 -11.43
CA THR A 618 -8.28 -1.15 -12.73
C THR A 618 -8.90 -2.34 -13.45
N SER A 619 -9.02 -2.30 -14.78
CA SER A 619 -9.68 -3.35 -15.56
C SER A 619 -8.98 -4.70 -15.47
N PHE A 620 -7.67 -4.73 -15.72
CA PHE A 620 -6.84 -5.93 -15.61
C PHE A 620 -6.68 -6.38 -14.15
N GLY A 621 -6.50 -5.47 -13.19
CA GLY A 621 -6.37 -5.81 -11.77
C GLY A 621 -7.66 -6.41 -11.18
N THR A 622 -8.81 -5.83 -11.51
CA THR A 622 -10.14 -6.38 -11.14
C THR A 622 -10.39 -7.73 -11.81
N SER A 623 -9.98 -7.89 -13.07
CA SER A 623 -10.13 -9.15 -13.80
C SER A 623 -9.24 -10.27 -13.26
N ALA A 624 -8.01 -9.96 -12.85
CA ALA A 624 -7.13 -10.89 -12.15
C ALA A 624 -7.74 -11.35 -10.81
N ALA A 625 -8.33 -10.42 -10.05
CA ALA A 625 -8.99 -10.71 -8.79
C ALA A 625 -10.25 -11.57 -8.96
N LEU A 626 -11.10 -11.27 -9.95
CA LEU A 626 -12.25 -12.12 -10.28
C LEU A 626 -11.81 -13.54 -10.65
N LEU A 627 -10.80 -13.70 -11.53
CA LEU A 627 -10.30 -15.00 -11.93
C LEU A 627 -9.72 -15.80 -10.76
N ALA A 628 -8.94 -15.16 -9.88
CA ALA A 628 -8.41 -15.79 -8.67
C ALA A 628 -9.51 -16.17 -7.66
N LEU A 629 -10.57 -15.36 -7.52
CA LEU A 629 -11.70 -15.67 -6.65
C LEU A 629 -12.61 -16.77 -7.21
N TYR A 630 -12.80 -16.84 -8.53
CA TYR A 630 -13.51 -17.95 -9.18
C TYR A 630 -12.76 -19.28 -8.99
N GLU A 631 -11.44 -19.28 -9.19
CA GLU A 631 -10.59 -20.45 -8.96
C GLU A 631 -10.54 -20.83 -7.48
N ALA A 632 -10.46 -19.84 -6.57
CA ALA A 632 -10.55 -20.11 -5.13
C ALA A 632 -11.90 -20.71 -4.72
N SER A 633 -13.00 -20.30 -5.35
CA SER A 633 -14.32 -20.88 -5.12
C SER A 633 -14.47 -22.28 -5.69
N SER A 634 -13.85 -22.60 -6.83
CA SER A 634 -14.01 -23.90 -7.50
C SER A 634 -13.02 -24.97 -7.00
N VAL A 635 -11.79 -24.58 -6.66
CA VAL A 635 -10.72 -25.49 -6.22
C VAL A 635 -10.74 -25.73 -4.72
N PHE A 636 -10.88 -24.67 -3.91
CA PHE A 636 -10.85 -24.77 -2.45
C PHE A 636 -12.25 -24.83 -1.79
N GLY A 637 -13.32 -24.61 -2.55
CA GLY A 637 -14.68 -24.48 -2.01
C GLY A 637 -14.87 -23.24 -1.13
N ILE A 638 -14.06 -22.19 -1.32
CA ILE A 638 -14.15 -20.94 -0.55
C ILE A 638 -15.40 -20.19 -0.99
N LYS A 639 -16.33 -19.95 -0.06
CA LYS A 639 -17.51 -19.12 -0.31
C LYS A 639 -17.11 -17.64 -0.37
N VAL A 640 -17.15 -17.07 -1.57
CA VAL A 640 -16.93 -15.64 -1.80
C VAL A 640 -18.28 -14.91 -1.82
N PRO A 641 -18.45 -13.72 -1.19
CA PRO A 641 -19.69 -12.97 -1.23
C PRO A 641 -20.13 -12.64 -2.66
N ALA A 642 -21.37 -12.99 -3.01
CA ALA A 642 -21.91 -12.80 -4.36
C ALA A 642 -22.00 -11.32 -4.75
N GLN A 643 -22.20 -10.44 -3.75
CA GLN A 643 -22.16 -8.99 -3.88
C GLN A 643 -20.78 -8.51 -4.33
N SER A 644 -19.70 -8.94 -3.66
CA SER A 644 -18.32 -8.60 -4.04
C SER A 644 -17.95 -9.09 -5.43
N ILE A 645 -18.32 -10.32 -5.81
CA ILE A 645 -18.14 -10.83 -7.17
C ILE A 645 -18.88 -9.93 -8.19
N LYS A 646 -20.19 -9.72 -7.99
CA LYS A 646 -21.03 -8.91 -8.90
C LYS A 646 -20.57 -7.45 -8.99
N ALA A 647 -20.01 -6.90 -7.92
CA ALA A 647 -19.43 -5.56 -7.89
C ALA A 647 -18.17 -5.47 -8.78
N GLY A 648 -17.25 -6.44 -8.66
CA GLY A 648 -16.09 -6.54 -9.55
C GLY A 648 -16.47 -6.80 -11.01
N GLU A 649 -17.47 -7.65 -11.27
CA GLU A 649 -17.98 -7.89 -12.63
C GLU A 649 -18.59 -6.64 -13.25
N ASN A 650 -19.39 -5.90 -12.48
CA ASN A 650 -20.00 -4.65 -12.92
C ASN A 650 -18.93 -3.63 -13.27
N MET A 651 -17.85 -3.54 -12.49
CA MET A 651 -16.71 -2.68 -12.75
C MET A 651 -16.00 -3.02 -14.08
N VAL A 652 -15.60 -4.27 -14.31
CA VAL A 652 -14.95 -4.66 -15.57
C VAL A 652 -15.86 -4.37 -16.76
N ASN A 653 -17.17 -4.62 -16.64
CA ASN A 653 -18.13 -4.25 -17.67
C ASN A 653 -18.33 -2.72 -17.82
N ALA A 654 -18.19 -1.92 -16.76
CA ALA A 654 -18.33 -0.46 -16.82
C ALA A 654 -17.08 0.24 -17.40
N MET A 655 -15.92 -0.44 -17.42
CA MET A 655 -14.74 -0.01 -18.19
C MET A 655 -14.74 -0.48 -19.64
N ARG A 656 -15.71 -1.31 -20.06
CA ARG A 656 -15.84 -1.73 -21.46
C ARG A 656 -16.38 -0.58 -22.31
N CYS A 657 -15.70 -0.26 -23.39
CA CYS A 657 -16.05 0.79 -24.34
C CYS A 657 -15.89 0.31 -25.79
N LEU A 658 -16.48 1.05 -26.73
CA LEU A 658 -16.19 0.91 -28.16
C LEU A 658 -14.95 1.75 -28.51
N ASP A 659 -14.15 1.26 -29.45
CA ASP A 659 -13.05 2.02 -30.02
C ASP A 659 -13.59 3.11 -30.97
N PRO A 660 -13.27 4.41 -30.75
CA PRO A 660 -13.73 5.50 -31.61
C PRO A 660 -12.94 5.63 -32.91
N ASN A 661 -11.75 5.02 -32.99
CA ASN A 661 -10.83 5.09 -34.12
C ASN A 661 -10.95 3.85 -35.03
N ILE A 662 -11.31 2.69 -34.47
CA ILE A 662 -11.46 1.42 -35.20
C ILE A 662 -12.88 0.87 -35.06
N ALA A 663 -13.71 1.21 -36.04
CA ALA A 663 -15.16 0.98 -36.03
C ALA A 663 -15.55 -0.47 -35.68
N GLY A 664 -16.37 -0.61 -34.63
CA GLY A 664 -16.95 -1.89 -34.22
C GLY A 664 -16.05 -2.79 -33.36
N LEU A 665 -14.84 -2.37 -33.00
CA LEU A 665 -14.06 -3.02 -31.95
C LEU A 665 -14.51 -2.59 -30.55
N GLU A 666 -14.39 -3.51 -29.60
CA GLU A 666 -14.63 -3.27 -28.17
C GLU A 666 -13.30 -3.40 -27.41
N THR A 667 -13.15 -2.64 -26.34
CA THR A 667 -11.95 -2.64 -25.53
C THR A 667 -12.24 -2.26 -24.07
N TYR A 668 -11.24 -2.37 -23.20
CA TYR A 668 -11.37 -2.06 -21.77
C TYR A 668 -10.43 -0.91 -21.39
N ALA A 669 -11.03 0.21 -20.96
CA ALA A 669 -10.30 1.35 -20.41
C ALA A 669 -9.44 0.94 -19.19
N TYR A 670 -8.43 1.73 -18.86
CA TYR A 670 -7.53 1.41 -17.74
C TYR A 670 -8.26 1.43 -16.39
N ARG A 671 -9.08 2.47 -16.15
CA ARG A 671 -9.88 2.73 -14.94
C ARG A 671 -11.15 3.52 -15.28
N ARG A 672 -12.29 3.29 -14.63
CA ARG A 672 -13.59 3.90 -15.04
C ARG A 672 -13.54 5.43 -15.08
N GLY A 673 -12.91 6.08 -14.09
CA GLY A 673 -12.76 7.54 -14.07
C GLY A 673 -12.15 8.17 -15.34
N THR A 674 -11.37 7.42 -16.12
CA THR A 674 -10.80 7.93 -17.41
C THR A 674 -11.79 7.99 -18.56
N LEU A 675 -12.95 7.32 -18.48
CA LEU A 675 -14.05 7.46 -19.44
C LEU A 675 -14.89 8.72 -19.17
N GLU A 676 -15.01 9.09 -17.90
CA GLU A 676 -15.98 10.10 -17.43
C GLU A 676 -15.35 11.48 -17.19
N LYS A 677 -14.12 11.54 -16.68
CA LYS A 677 -13.54 12.78 -16.12
C LYS A 677 -12.86 13.71 -17.14
N VAL A 678 -12.67 13.29 -18.40
CA VAL A 678 -11.88 14.06 -19.38
C VAL A 678 -12.53 14.13 -20.79
N PRO A 679 -13.38 15.14 -21.05
CA PRO A 679 -13.84 15.47 -22.40
C PRO A 679 -12.66 15.83 -23.31
N GLY A 680 -12.62 15.25 -24.52
CA GLY A 680 -11.57 15.46 -25.52
C GLY A 680 -10.46 14.40 -25.53
N LEU A 681 -10.32 13.59 -24.47
CA LEU A 681 -9.31 12.50 -24.39
C LEU A 681 -9.87 11.09 -24.67
N GLN A 682 -11.17 11.00 -25.00
CA GLN A 682 -11.86 9.76 -25.43
C GLN A 682 -11.04 8.97 -26.46
N GLY A 683 -10.57 9.65 -27.52
CA GLY A 683 -9.88 9.02 -28.66
C GLY A 683 -8.56 8.30 -28.35
N TYR A 684 -8.01 8.43 -27.15
CA TYR A 684 -6.72 7.82 -26.77
C TYR A 684 -6.88 6.69 -25.74
N VAL A 685 -7.70 6.91 -24.70
CA VAL A 685 -7.89 5.90 -23.63
C VAL A 685 -8.81 4.76 -24.08
N GLN A 686 -9.63 5.00 -25.10
CA GLN A 686 -10.53 4.02 -25.73
C GLN A 686 -9.93 3.37 -26.99
N ASP A 687 -8.68 3.69 -27.36
CA ASP A 687 -8.01 3.09 -28.51
C ASP A 687 -7.57 1.65 -28.17
N VAL A 688 -8.04 0.67 -28.93
CA VAL A 688 -7.77 -0.75 -28.70
C VAL A 688 -6.26 -1.04 -28.76
N ARG A 689 -5.49 -0.28 -29.55
CA ARG A 689 -4.03 -0.42 -29.70
C ARG A 689 -3.29 -0.08 -28.41
N GLY A 690 -3.84 0.82 -27.60
CA GLY A 690 -3.39 1.14 -26.23
C GLY A 690 -3.92 0.19 -25.15
N CYS A 691 -4.71 -0.80 -25.53
CA CYS A 691 -5.40 -1.74 -24.64
C CYS A 691 -5.01 -3.21 -24.84
N LEU A 692 -4.17 -3.52 -25.85
CA LEU A 692 -3.80 -4.87 -26.26
C LEU A 692 -3.28 -5.74 -25.11
N GLY A 693 -2.47 -5.17 -24.21
CA GLY A 693 -1.94 -5.86 -23.03
C GLY A 693 -2.96 -6.22 -21.95
N ARG A 694 -4.19 -5.67 -21.97
CA ARG A 694 -5.23 -5.87 -20.95
C ARG A 694 -6.55 -6.44 -21.45
N ASN A 695 -6.86 -6.32 -22.74
CA ASN A 695 -8.15 -6.79 -23.28
C ASN A 695 -8.41 -8.29 -23.03
N ALA A 696 -7.40 -9.14 -23.22
CA ALA A 696 -7.57 -10.60 -23.12
C ALA A 696 -7.96 -11.08 -21.71
N ILE A 697 -7.31 -10.56 -20.65
CA ILE A 697 -7.67 -10.90 -19.26
C ILE A 697 -9.07 -10.40 -18.88
N CYS A 698 -9.48 -9.22 -19.38
CA CYS A 698 -10.78 -8.64 -19.09
C CYS A 698 -11.92 -9.42 -19.76
N GLU A 699 -11.76 -9.74 -21.05
CA GLU A 699 -12.74 -10.54 -21.80
C GLU A 699 -12.81 -11.98 -21.24
N LEU A 700 -11.69 -12.58 -20.85
CA LEU A 700 -11.66 -13.89 -20.18
C LEU A 700 -12.40 -13.86 -18.83
N ALA A 701 -12.22 -12.83 -18.01
CA ALA A 701 -12.97 -12.68 -16.76
C ALA A 701 -14.48 -12.54 -17.00
N MET A 702 -14.90 -11.80 -18.03
CA MET A 702 -16.31 -11.64 -18.40
C MET A 702 -16.92 -12.88 -19.05
N PHE A 703 -16.12 -13.68 -19.75
CA PHE A 703 -16.50 -15.00 -20.24
C PHE A 703 -16.69 -16.00 -19.10
N LYS A 704 -15.75 -16.09 -18.14
CA LYS A 704 -15.90 -16.90 -16.92
C LYS A 704 -17.11 -16.48 -16.07
N ALA A 705 -17.39 -15.17 -15.99
CA ALA A 705 -18.59 -14.61 -15.38
C ALA A 705 -19.90 -14.89 -16.16
N LYS A 706 -19.84 -15.54 -17.32
CA LYS A 706 -20.98 -15.80 -18.24
C LYS A 706 -21.69 -14.53 -18.73
N ARG A 707 -21.03 -13.36 -18.63
CA ARG A 707 -21.52 -12.06 -19.13
C ARG A 707 -21.17 -11.82 -20.59
N ARG A 708 -20.26 -12.61 -21.15
CA ARG A 708 -19.81 -12.59 -22.55
C ARG A 708 -19.76 -14.01 -23.10
N THR A 709 -19.88 -14.15 -24.41
CA THR A 709 -19.91 -15.46 -25.10
C THR A 709 -18.58 -15.78 -25.78
N GLN A 710 -18.38 -17.04 -26.18
CA GLN A 710 -17.18 -17.46 -26.92
C GLN A 710 -16.89 -16.59 -28.14
N GLN A 711 -17.91 -16.19 -28.91
CA GLN A 711 -17.78 -15.30 -30.06
C GLN A 711 -17.17 -13.93 -29.70
N HIS A 712 -17.46 -13.39 -28.51
CA HIS A 712 -16.85 -12.15 -28.04
C HIS A 712 -15.37 -12.34 -27.67
N LEU A 713 -15.05 -13.46 -27.02
CA LEU A 713 -13.68 -13.85 -26.70
C LEU A 713 -12.85 -14.05 -27.97
N GLU A 714 -13.38 -14.78 -28.95
CA GLU A 714 -12.80 -14.96 -30.29
C GLU A 714 -12.56 -13.64 -31.02
N LYS A 715 -13.54 -12.71 -30.99
CA LYS A 715 -13.42 -11.38 -31.60
C LYS A 715 -12.31 -10.53 -30.95
N THR A 716 -12.27 -10.50 -29.62
CA THR A 716 -11.22 -9.76 -28.87
C THR A 716 -9.84 -10.34 -29.11
N LEU A 717 -9.72 -11.67 -29.21
CA LEU A 717 -8.46 -12.35 -29.54
C LEU A 717 -8.05 -12.14 -31.00
N GLN A 718 -9.00 -12.09 -31.94
CA GLN A 718 -8.70 -11.79 -33.35
C GLN A 718 -8.19 -10.35 -33.49
N ALA A 719 -8.85 -9.38 -32.85
CA ALA A 719 -8.36 -8.00 -32.80
C ALA A 719 -6.98 -7.90 -32.14
N TRP A 720 -6.68 -8.70 -31.11
CA TRP A 720 -5.34 -8.80 -30.53
C TRP A 720 -4.33 -9.35 -31.56
N VAL A 721 -4.63 -10.45 -32.26
CA VAL A 721 -3.75 -11.01 -33.30
C VAL A 721 -3.44 -9.98 -34.38
N ASP A 722 -4.44 -9.23 -34.84
CA ASP A 722 -4.30 -8.29 -35.95
C ASP A 722 -3.56 -7.00 -35.55
N LEU A 723 -3.66 -6.56 -34.28
CA LEU A 723 -3.13 -5.27 -33.81
C LEU A 723 -1.95 -5.36 -32.83
N ARG A 724 -1.58 -6.55 -32.32
CA ARG A 724 -0.41 -6.80 -31.44
C ARG A 724 0.88 -6.09 -31.87
N GLY A 725 1.04 -5.88 -33.18
CA GLY A 725 2.20 -5.23 -33.77
C GLY A 725 2.45 -3.82 -33.24
N GLU A 726 1.44 -3.13 -32.68
CA GLU A 726 1.62 -1.84 -32.01
C GLU A 726 2.19 -1.96 -30.59
N LEU A 727 1.90 -3.06 -29.89
CA LEU A 727 2.49 -3.40 -28.59
C LEU A 727 3.94 -3.89 -28.75
N ASP A 728 4.25 -4.59 -29.85
CA ASP A 728 5.62 -5.01 -30.20
C ASP A 728 6.62 -3.85 -30.28
N ARG A 729 6.17 -2.64 -30.63
CA ARG A 729 7.02 -1.46 -30.86
C ARG A 729 7.63 -0.89 -29.57
N VAL A 730 7.07 -1.24 -28.41
CA VAL A 730 7.53 -0.78 -27.09
C VAL A 730 8.13 -1.92 -26.23
N ARG A 731 8.39 -3.10 -26.81
CA ARG A 731 8.79 -4.31 -26.06
C ARG A 731 10.12 -4.21 -25.30
N SER A 732 10.91 -3.16 -25.53
CA SER A 732 12.16 -2.81 -24.81
C SER A 732 12.14 -1.41 -24.19
N PHE A 733 10.99 -0.71 -24.20
CA PHE A 733 10.90 0.67 -23.73
C PHE A 733 11.23 0.76 -22.22
N PRO A 734 12.22 1.58 -21.80
CA PRO A 734 12.75 1.57 -20.44
C PRO A 734 11.92 2.36 -19.40
N LEU A 735 10.88 3.07 -19.84
CA LEU A 735 9.98 3.85 -18.97
C LEU A 735 8.56 3.25 -18.97
N THR A 736 7.71 3.75 -18.07
CA THR A 736 6.41 3.14 -17.76
C THR A 736 5.39 3.19 -18.90
N HIS A 737 5.31 4.28 -19.66
CA HIS A 737 4.37 4.43 -20.80
C HIS A 737 4.97 5.34 -21.87
N LEU A 738 4.85 4.95 -23.15
CA LEU A 738 5.20 5.81 -24.28
C LEU A 738 3.94 6.50 -24.80
N GLN A 739 3.89 7.83 -24.73
CA GLN A 739 2.67 8.59 -25.04
C GLN A 739 2.35 8.59 -26.56
N GLU A 740 3.39 8.55 -27.38
CA GLU A 740 3.32 8.57 -28.83
C GLU A 740 2.75 7.26 -29.41
N LEU A 741 2.77 6.16 -28.65
CA LEU A 741 2.25 4.84 -29.03
C LEU A 741 1.14 4.36 -28.09
N TYR A 742 0.05 5.14 -28.04
CA TYR A 742 -1.22 4.75 -27.41
C TYR A 742 -1.10 4.40 -25.91
N ASN A 743 -0.11 4.98 -25.21
CA ASN A 743 0.23 4.66 -23.82
C ASN A 743 0.66 3.20 -23.59
N ASN A 744 1.18 2.50 -24.61
CA ASN A 744 1.72 1.15 -24.43
C ASN A 744 2.98 1.16 -23.57
N ALA A 745 3.26 0.01 -22.94
CA ALA A 745 4.33 -0.19 -21.97
C ALA A 745 5.04 -1.53 -22.22
N ALA A 746 6.37 -1.61 -22.03
CA ALA A 746 7.10 -2.86 -22.20
C ALA A 746 6.59 -3.98 -21.26
N TYR A 747 6.23 -3.63 -20.02
CA TYR A 747 5.75 -4.60 -19.03
C TYR A 747 4.38 -5.22 -19.39
N TYR A 748 3.60 -4.61 -20.29
CA TYR A 748 2.38 -5.21 -20.82
C TYR A 748 2.66 -6.25 -21.91
N TRP A 749 3.89 -6.34 -22.43
CA TRP A 749 4.19 -7.21 -23.57
C TRP A 749 4.09 -8.69 -23.20
N VAL A 750 4.86 -9.19 -22.21
CA VAL A 750 4.85 -10.63 -21.87
C VAL A 750 3.54 -10.98 -21.15
N PHE A 751 3.06 -10.08 -20.29
CA PHE A 751 1.75 -10.19 -19.62
C PHE A 751 0.58 -10.35 -20.63
N GLY A 752 0.56 -9.50 -21.66
CA GLY A 752 -0.46 -9.52 -22.70
C GLY A 752 -0.42 -10.80 -23.54
N HIS A 753 0.79 -11.26 -23.91
CA HIS A 753 0.97 -12.54 -24.61
C HIS A 753 0.49 -13.73 -23.76
N TYR A 754 0.82 -13.79 -22.46
CA TYR A 754 0.34 -14.83 -21.54
C TYR A 754 -1.20 -14.88 -21.48
N TYR A 755 -1.84 -13.74 -21.19
CA TYR A 755 -3.30 -13.71 -21.08
C TYR A 755 -4.01 -13.91 -22.43
N ALA A 756 -3.39 -13.54 -23.55
CA ALA A 756 -3.92 -13.86 -24.88
C ALA A 756 -3.94 -15.37 -25.13
N VAL A 757 -2.83 -16.10 -24.90
CA VAL A 757 -2.82 -17.57 -25.10
C VAL A 757 -3.71 -18.29 -24.08
N LYS A 758 -3.77 -17.83 -22.81
CA LYS A 758 -4.66 -18.39 -21.79
C LYS A 758 -6.14 -18.24 -22.17
N ALA A 759 -6.53 -17.06 -22.64
CA ALA A 759 -7.88 -16.80 -23.16
C ALA A 759 -8.17 -17.59 -24.45
N ALA A 760 -7.18 -17.75 -25.33
CA ALA A 760 -7.34 -18.51 -26.57
C ALA A 760 -7.45 -20.02 -26.34
N ARG A 761 -6.74 -20.59 -25.35
CA ARG A 761 -6.89 -21.97 -24.91
C ARG A 761 -8.31 -22.28 -24.42
N GLU A 762 -8.95 -21.32 -23.75
CA GLU A 762 -10.34 -21.39 -23.28
C GLU A 762 -11.37 -21.25 -24.41
N ALA A 763 -11.08 -20.46 -25.45
CA ALA A 763 -11.91 -20.39 -26.66
C ALA A 763 -11.75 -21.61 -27.58
N GLY A 764 -10.54 -22.18 -27.64
CA GLY A 764 -10.19 -23.29 -28.52
C GLY A 764 -10.23 -22.94 -30.01
N GLY A 765 -10.41 -23.98 -30.84
CA GLY A 765 -10.62 -23.86 -32.28
C GLY A 765 -9.55 -23.04 -33.04
N LYS A 766 -9.98 -22.42 -34.15
CA LYS A 766 -9.08 -21.69 -35.07
C LYS A 766 -8.46 -20.44 -34.46
N ILE A 767 -9.03 -19.86 -33.41
CA ILE A 767 -8.41 -18.71 -32.74
C ILE A 767 -7.25 -19.14 -31.85
N TYR A 768 -7.38 -20.29 -31.18
CA TYR A 768 -6.28 -20.89 -30.42
C TYR A 768 -5.11 -21.24 -31.34
N ASP A 769 -5.37 -21.78 -32.53
CA ASP A 769 -4.34 -22.06 -33.54
C ASP A 769 -3.50 -20.82 -33.85
N LYS A 770 -4.15 -19.70 -34.20
CA LYS A 770 -3.51 -18.42 -34.53
C LYS A 770 -2.73 -17.83 -33.35
N VAL A 771 -3.36 -17.74 -32.18
CA VAL A 771 -2.74 -17.11 -31.00
C VAL A 771 -1.56 -17.94 -30.51
N ASN A 772 -1.65 -19.28 -30.57
CA ASN A 772 -0.54 -20.18 -30.25
C ASN A 772 0.67 -19.95 -31.17
N GLU A 773 0.44 -19.92 -32.49
CA GLU A 773 1.50 -19.63 -33.48
C GLU A 773 2.16 -18.27 -33.23
N VAL A 774 1.35 -17.23 -33.02
CA VAL A 774 1.83 -15.87 -32.70
C VAL A 774 2.68 -15.87 -31.43
N VAL A 775 2.18 -16.43 -30.32
CA VAL A 775 2.83 -16.35 -29.01
C VAL A 775 4.14 -17.15 -28.98
N VAL A 776 4.18 -18.34 -29.59
CA VAL A 776 5.41 -19.14 -29.68
C VAL A 776 6.48 -18.41 -30.48
N LYS A 777 6.15 -17.90 -31.67
CA LYS A 777 7.10 -17.15 -32.52
C LYS A 777 7.59 -15.88 -31.83
N ALA A 778 6.68 -15.08 -31.28
CA ALA A 778 6.99 -13.81 -30.62
C ALA A 778 7.91 -14.00 -29.39
N LEU A 779 7.64 -15.02 -28.56
CA LEU A 779 8.46 -15.32 -27.39
C LEU A 779 9.87 -15.77 -27.78
N LEU A 780 10.06 -16.62 -28.80
CA LEU A 780 11.41 -16.98 -29.25
C LEU A 780 12.20 -15.78 -29.79
N LEU A 781 11.54 -14.81 -30.43
CA LEU A 781 12.17 -13.60 -30.96
C LEU A 781 12.52 -12.55 -29.89
N LYS A 782 11.73 -12.41 -28.81
CA LYS A 782 12.06 -11.50 -27.69
C LYS A 782 13.09 -12.07 -26.71
N ARG A 783 13.35 -13.39 -26.72
CA ARG A 783 14.22 -14.05 -25.74
C ARG A 783 15.65 -13.48 -25.76
N GLU A 784 16.18 -13.22 -24.57
CA GLU A 784 17.54 -12.73 -24.36
C GLU A 784 18.60 -13.74 -24.81
N LYS A 785 19.85 -13.24 -24.98
CA LYS A 785 21.01 -14.07 -25.42
C LYS A 785 21.34 -15.20 -24.45
N ASP A 786 21.09 -15.01 -23.15
CA ASP A 786 21.27 -16.04 -22.11
C ASP A 786 20.14 -17.08 -22.11
N GLY A 787 19.01 -16.80 -22.77
CA GLY A 787 17.81 -17.65 -22.80
C GLY A 787 16.69 -17.20 -21.88
N THR A 788 16.84 -16.09 -21.15
CA THR A 788 15.82 -15.50 -20.28
C THR A 788 14.83 -14.61 -21.05
N TRP A 789 13.81 -14.10 -20.36
CA TRP A 789 12.94 -13.05 -20.89
C TRP A 789 12.87 -11.88 -19.91
N LEU A 790 13.28 -10.69 -20.37
CA LEU A 790 13.04 -9.45 -19.64
C LEU A 790 11.70 -8.83 -20.04
N ASN A 791 10.78 -8.65 -19.09
CA ASN A 791 9.50 -7.96 -19.33
C ASN A 791 9.65 -6.43 -19.21
N HIS A 792 10.31 -5.97 -18.15
CA HIS A 792 10.72 -4.58 -17.90
C HIS A 792 11.80 -4.60 -16.81
N GLU A 793 12.77 -3.68 -16.83
CA GLU A 793 13.89 -3.69 -15.86
C GLU A 793 13.42 -3.63 -14.40
N SER A 794 12.46 -2.74 -14.12
CA SER A 794 11.78 -2.59 -12.83
C SER A 794 10.99 -3.82 -12.32
N PHE A 795 11.04 -4.97 -12.99
CA PHE A 795 10.47 -6.23 -12.49
C PHE A 795 11.46 -7.43 -12.48
N GLY A 796 12.72 -7.24 -12.89
CA GLY A 796 13.72 -8.29 -12.92
C GLY A 796 13.54 -9.35 -14.03
N LYS A 797 14.52 -10.26 -14.15
CA LYS A 797 14.50 -11.33 -15.16
C LYS A 797 13.64 -12.52 -14.75
N CYS A 798 13.56 -12.81 -13.45
CA CYS A 798 12.73 -13.89 -12.93
C CYS A 798 11.25 -13.66 -13.29
N CYS A 799 10.73 -12.43 -13.16
CA CYS A 799 9.35 -12.09 -13.51
C CYS A 799 9.03 -12.33 -14.99
N GLY A 800 9.84 -11.77 -15.89
CA GLY A 800 9.60 -11.92 -17.33
C GLY A 800 9.78 -13.36 -17.82
N THR A 801 10.75 -14.09 -17.24
CA THR A 801 10.98 -15.51 -17.53
C THR A 801 9.82 -16.37 -17.02
N ALA A 802 9.31 -16.12 -15.81
CA ALA A 802 8.14 -16.81 -15.29
C ALA A 802 6.89 -16.55 -16.14
N LEU A 803 6.63 -15.30 -16.55
CA LEU A 803 5.50 -14.98 -17.44
C LEU A 803 5.65 -15.60 -18.84
N ALA A 804 6.87 -15.67 -19.40
CA ALA A 804 7.14 -16.34 -20.67
C ALA A 804 6.94 -17.86 -20.58
N LEU A 805 7.45 -18.50 -19.52
CA LEU A 805 7.22 -19.91 -19.23
C LEU A 805 5.74 -20.21 -18.99
N LEU A 806 5.00 -19.34 -18.30
CA LEU A 806 3.55 -19.45 -18.14
C LEU A 806 2.82 -19.36 -19.48
N ALA A 807 3.24 -18.47 -20.38
CA ALA A 807 2.71 -18.41 -21.75
C ALA A 807 2.98 -19.71 -22.52
N PHE A 808 4.20 -20.25 -22.51
CA PHE A 808 4.46 -21.60 -23.05
C PHE A 808 3.63 -22.68 -22.33
N GLY A 809 3.37 -22.52 -21.04
CA GLY A 809 2.51 -23.37 -20.21
C GLY A 809 1.03 -23.38 -20.61
N GLU A 810 0.60 -22.48 -21.50
CA GLU A 810 -0.74 -22.44 -22.10
C GLU A 810 -0.73 -22.82 -23.60
N THR A 811 0.45 -23.03 -24.22
CA THR A 811 0.58 -23.40 -25.65
C THR A 811 0.32 -24.88 -25.93
N LYS A 812 0.13 -25.20 -27.21
CA LYS A 812 0.18 -26.53 -27.83
C LYS A 812 1.40 -26.69 -28.76
N GLY A 813 2.07 -27.82 -28.62
CA GLY A 813 3.25 -28.26 -29.39
C GLY A 813 3.80 -29.55 -28.79
N ALA A 814 4.80 -30.20 -29.41
CA ALA A 814 5.38 -31.43 -28.84
C ALA A 814 6.26 -31.14 -27.61
N TRP A 815 6.77 -29.92 -27.48
CA TRP A 815 7.50 -29.38 -26.31
C TRP A 815 6.70 -29.33 -24.99
N ARG A 816 5.44 -29.82 -24.99
CA ARG A 816 4.52 -29.86 -23.83
C ARG A 816 4.43 -31.24 -23.18
N LYS A 817 5.22 -32.22 -23.65
CA LYS A 817 5.22 -33.61 -23.19
C LYS A 817 6.23 -33.81 -22.06
#